data_AF-A0A6B8RR94-F1
#
_entry.id   AF-A0A6B8RR94-F1
#
_cell.length_a   1.000
_cell.length_b   1.000
_cell.length_c   1.000
_cell.angle_alpha   90.00
_cell.angle_beta   90.00
_cell.angle_gamma   90.00
#
_symmetry.space_group_name_H-M   'P 1'
#
loop_
_entity.id
_entity.type
_entity.pdbx_description
1 polymer ?
#
loop_
_entity_poly.entity_id
_entity_poly.type
_entity_poly.pdbx_seq_one_letter_code
_entity_poly.pdbx_strand_id
1 'polypeptide(L)'
;MEFTGERFIPNYPDKQIEIEHLQRYYSIANLVKGKIVVDAACGEGYGSFFLSKSAEKVIGIDISDEAISNAQLKYKESQNIKFIQGSVDSLTMLDDNSIDVFVSFETIEHINEQQQLKFIAEVTRVLKDDGIFLISTPDKYWYTDWANHNNTFHVKEFYKEEFKTFLEGFFANIQFFYQKFEVLSIVANNNSNYVNHIALDGDLNLNQGKYIIAICSKKDIGDIDFSSIISIKEITYNNLITRITSLQEEVEERNIHIHNLDQRINDLDYQQQTHLQEKEIQMEKIEKCKEEIVKQKEDIIMQKEEILKQKEEILKQKEEILKQKNEWIEQKERFNEQSKALELKSEDCYQKNKQLEEIIHSDMWRFFSKYYKIRDQVIPPNSKRKLIAKLLKRSLKEPRAMLSKINMGNFKKFRYYLNTDKNGLLEERIDNYLNRFNATETTSQQLFLVDDDIELEKLVFPIYENPKVTIIIPVYNQWRYTYACLKSILLQTPGIPYEVIIADDVSTDDTMKINEYVDNITVVRDEINRGFLLNCNNAATYAKGAYIFLLNNDTNVQANYLDSLVELIESDKRIGMVGSKLVYPDGRLQEAGGIIWNDAGGWNYGRLDEPDTTQYNYVKEVDYISGAAIMIRRELWESIGGFDERYVPAYFEDSDLAFEVRKHGYKVLLQPKSVVVHFEGISHGTNTNTGIKGYQIKNKEKFIEKWGEVLKSEHFADAHNVYWARDRSQFKKTLLIIDHYVPHFDKDAGSRTVYQYVKLFVEMGFNVKFVGDNYYNHQPYTSILEQLGVEVFYGNWYASHFKEWLKLNGQYIDYAFLNRPHITEKYIDQIKKYTKAKIIYYGHDLHFLREIREYRLTNNPELLKSSEKWKEIEFDIFSKSDVVYYPSQVEVDEIKQYLPELNIKAIPAYIFDTLKGNIKAFSEREDLLFVGGFGHKPNIDAVLWFIQEVFPAILNQYPDMKIYIVGSNPPELIKNLQAKNIIITGFVTDERLEQYYNDCKIVVVPLTFGAGVKGKVVEALYHGIPIVTTSVGSEGLPNIASYVLESDEGSSFAGLVNELYVDNERLELLSAQSINYVQKYFSKQSVLKIISHDFELKGNTDDY
;
A
#
# COMPACT_ATOMS: atom_id res chain seq x y z
N MET A 1 -8.39 50.88 15.24
CA MET A 1 -8.83 50.33 13.94
C MET A 1 -8.51 48.85 13.93
N GLU A 2 -9.52 48.01 13.71
CA GLU A 2 -9.37 46.56 13.59
C GLU A 2 -8.90 46.21 12.17
N PHE A 3 -8.02 45.21 12.02
CA PHE A 3 -7.54 44.79 10.70
C PHE A 3 -8.58 43.88 10.06
N THR A 4 -9.27 44.38 9.02
CA THR A 4 -10.33 43.64 8.30
C THR A 4 -9.82 42.90 7.06
N GLY A 5 -8.53 43.08 6.69
CA GLY A 5 -7.95 42.56 5.46
C GLY A 5 -8.22 43.40 4.21
N GLU A 6 -9.17 44.34 4.25
CA GLU A 6 -9.48 45.26 3.13
C GLU A 6 -8.44 46.38 3.00
N ARG A 7 -7.82 46.81 4.11
CA ARG A 7 -6.86 47.93 4.15
C ARG A 7 -5.55 47.48 4.77
N PHE A 8 -4.43 47.92 4.18
CA PHE A 8 -3.13 47.71 4.77
C PHE A 8 -2.93 48.57 6.03
N ILE A 9 -2.42 47.95 7.10
CA ILE A 9 -2.07 48.61 8.37
C ILE A 9 -0.59 48.34 8.68
N PRO A 10 0.28 49.38 8.72
CA PRO A 10 1.67 49.28 9.16
C PRO A 10 1.87 48.61 10.52
N ASN A 11 2.96 47.84 10.68
CA ASN A 11 3.28 47.00 11.85
C ASN A 11 2.35 45.78 12.06
N TYR A 12 1.57 45.38 11.06
CA TYR A 12 0.88 44.08 11.04
C TYR A 12 1.88 42.96 10.66
N PRO A 13 1.73 41.70 11.13
CA PRO A 13 2.76 40.66 11.01
C PRO A 13 3.26 40.31 9.60
N ASP A 14 2.56 40.71 8.53
CA ASP A 14 3.00 40.48 7.15
C ASP A 14 3.98 41.55 6.66
N LYS A 15 5.28 41.27 6.89
CA LYS A 15 6.36 42.16 6.49
C LYS A 15 6.50 42.28 4.97
N GLN A 16 6.10 41.28 4.17
CA GLN A 16 6.25 41.35 2.72
C GLN A 16 5.29 42.39 2.13
N ILE A 17 4.02 42.34 2.52
CA ILE A 17 3.02 43.33 2.09
C ILE A 17 3.46 44.74 2.53
N GLU A 18 3.95 44.88 3.77
CA GLU A 18 4.49 46.16 4.25
C GLU A 18 5.62 46.71 3.38
N ILE A 19 6.56 45.86 2.95
CA ILE A 19 7.67 46.26 2.06
C ILE A 19 7.12 46.68 0.68
N GLU A 20 6.22 45.89 0.09
CA GLU A 20 5.62 46.16 -1.21
C GLU A 20 4.86 47.51 -1.22
N HIS A 21 4.09 47.81 -0.17
CA HIS A 21 3.40 49.10 -0.02
C HIS A 21 4.36 50.26 0.23
N LEU A 22 5.30 50.13 1.17
CA LEU A 22 6.22 51.21 1.50
C LEU A 22 7.13 51.56 0.31
N GLN A 23 7.64 50.56 -0.42
CA GLN A 23 8.53 50.80 -1.57
C GLN A 23 7.89 51.73 -2.61
N ARG A 24 6.59 51.60 -2.89
CA ARG A 24 5.87 52.49 -3.82
C ARG A 24 5.92 53.95 -3.37
N TYR A 25 5.63 54.21 -2.09
CA TYR A 25 5.70 55.55 -1.52
C TYR A 25 7.14 56.10 -1.45
N TYR A 26 8.13 55.27 -1.09
CA TYR A 26 9.55 55.66 -1.09
C TYR A 26 10.05 56.05 -2.49
N SER A 27 9.60 55.33 -3.51
CA SER A 27 10.04 55.54 -4.90
C SER A 27 9.55 56.89 -5.47
N ILE A 28 8.46 57.44 -4.93
CA ILE A 28 7.86 58.68 -5.45
C ILE A 28 8.21 59.93 -4.63
N ALA A 29 8.99 59.79 -3.56
CA ALA A 29 9.32 60.87 -2.64
C ALA A 29 9.91 62.11 -3.33
N ASN A 30 10.74 61.90 -4.36
CA ASN A 30 11.33 62.98 -5.14
C ASN A 30 10.33 63.65 -6.08
N LEU A 31 9.38 62.91 -6.64
CA LEU A 31 8.36 63.42 -7.56
C LEU A 31 7.36 64.35 -6.87
N VAL A 32 7.07 64.09 -5.60
CA VAL A 32 6.13 64.89 -4.80
C VAL A 32 6.76 66.14 -4.18
N LYS A 33 8.07 66.35 -4.34
CA LYS A 33 8.82 67.38 -3.61
C LYS A 33 8.30 68.79 -3.93
N GLY A 34 7.83 69.51 -2.91
CA GLY A 34 7.29 70.87 -3.04
C GLY A 34 5.99 70.95 -3.87
N LYS A 35 5.21 69.86 -3.95
CA LYS A 35 3.96 69.78 -4.70
C LYS A 35 2.74 69.65 -3.77
N ILE A 36 1.55 69.98 -4.29
CA ILE A 36 0.27 69.66 -3.66
C ILE A 36 -0.16 68.27 -4.10
N VAL A 37 -0.25 67.35 -3.14
CA VAL A 37 -0.43 65.91 -3.39
C VAL A 37 -1.76 65.43 -2.83
N VAL A 38 -2.45 64.58 -3.58
CA VAL A 38 -3.56 63.76 -3.07
C VAL A 38 -3.11 62.32 -2.97
N ASP A 39 -3.42 61.68 -1.85
CA ASP A 39 -3.27 60.24 -1.61
C ASP A 39 -4.68 59.68 -1.39
N ALA A 40 -5.23 59.02 -2.42
CA ALA A 40 -6.59 58.50 -2.42
C ALA A 40 -6.62 57.02 -2.02
N ALA A 41 -7.64 56.66 -1.22
CA ALA A 41 -7.67 55.44 -0.41
C ALA A 41 -6.47 55.35 0.54
N CYS A 42 -6.19 56.44 1.25
CA CYS A 42 -5.01 56.56 2.11
C CYS A 42 -5.02 55.63 3.33
N GLY A 43 -6.15 54.96 3.62
CA GLY A 43 -6.32 54.10 4.77
C GLY A 43 -6.04 54.85 6.08
N GLU A 44 -5.18 54.28 6.92
CA GLU A 44 -4.77 54.93 8.17
C GLU A 44 -3.73 56.06 7.99
N GLY A 45 -3.35 56.41 6.75
CA GLY A 45 -2.61 57.63 6.43
C GLY A 45 -1.09 57.57 6.48
N TYR A 46 -0.49 56.37 6.55
CA TYR A 46 0.98 56.22 6.61
C TYR A 46 1.68 56.69 5.31
N GLY A 47 1.08 56.41 4.15
CA GLY A 47 1.58 56.86 2.84
C GLY A 47 1.53 58.38 2.75
N SER A 48 0.37 58.96 3.06
CA SER A 48 0.18 60.41 3.20
C SER A 48 1.22 61.06 4.12
N PHE A 49 1.50 60.47 5.28
CA PHE A 49 2.55 60.94 6.21
C PHE A 49 3.95 60.82 5.63
N PHE A 50 4.23 59.76 4.88
CA PHE A 50 5.52 59.60 4.24
C PHE A 50 5.76 60.67 3.16
N LEU A 51 4.76 60.90 2.30
CA LEU A 51 4.83 61.90 1.24
C LEU A 51 4.94 63.32 1.78
N SER A 52 4.33 63.62 2.92
CA SER A 52 4.35 64.95 3.53
C SER A 52 5.74 65.42 3.95
N LYS A 53 6.69 64.48 4.12
CA LYS A 53 8.09 64.81 4.43
C LYS A 53 8.78 65.57 3.29
N SER A 54 8.29 65.41 2.06
CA SER A 54 8.86 66.06 0.87
C SER A 54 7.88 67.00 0.18
N ALA A 55 6.57 66.73 0.26
CA ALA A 55 5.52 67.53 -0.37
C ALA A 55 5.27 68.87 0.34
N GLU A 56 4.76 69.85 -0.41
CA GLU A 56 4.30 71.12 0.17
C GLU A 56 3.06 70.89 1.03
N LYS A 57 2.11 70.11 0.51
CA LYS A 57 0.84 69.79 1.18
C LYS A 57 0.34 68.43 0.72
N VAL A 58 -0.15 67.62 1.65
CA VAL A 58 -0.76 66.31 1.35
C VAL A 58 -2.22 66.27 1.80
N ILE A 59 -3.09 65.77 0.94
CA ILE A 59 -4.49 65.52 1.24
C ILE A 59 -4.74 64.01 1.16
N GLY A 60 -4.93 63.37 2.30
CA GLY A 60 -5.31 61.96 2.38
C GLY A 60 -6.83 61.81 2.31
N ILE A 61 -7.33 60.99 1.39
CA ILE A 61 -8.77 60.73 1.24
C ILE A 61 -9.03 59.23 1.41
N ASP A 62 -10.03 58.89 2.24
CA ASP A 62 -10.53 57.53 2.39
C ASP A 62 -12.05 57.56 2.61
N ILE A 63 -12.74 56.52 2.17
CA ILE A 63 -14.20 56.40 2.33
C ILE A 63 -14.59 56.12 3.79
N SER A 64 -13.69 55.49 4.55
CA SER A 64 -13.92 55.09 5.95
C SER A 64 -13.69 56.26 6.91
N ASP A 65 -14.74 56.64 7.63
CA ASP A 65 -14.68 57.64 8.71
C ASP A 65 -13.74 57.19 9.84
N GLU A 66 -13.72 55.88 10.15
CA GLU A 66 -12.86 55.32 11.18
C GLU A 66 -11.38 55.45 10.78
N ALA A 67 -11.04 55.17 9.53
CA ALA A 67 -9.66 55.24 9.03
C ALA A 67 -9.15 56.68 9.04
N ILE A 68 -9.98 57.63 8.61
CA ILE A 68 -9.67 59.06 8.64
C ILE A 68 -9.52 59.57 10.08
N SER A 69 -10.45 59.22 10.96
CA SER A 69 -10.38 59.59 12.38
C SER A 69 -9.09 59.06 13.03
N ASN A 70 -8.71 57.81 12.73
CA ASN A 70 -7.48 57.21 13.22
C ASN A 70 -6.23 57.88 12.63
N ALA A 71 -6.21 58.17 11.32
CA ALA A 71 -5.11 58.86 10.64
C ALA A 71 -4.88 60.27 11.21
N GLN A 72 -5.97 61.02 11.44
CA GLN A 72 -5.93 62.34 12.06
C GLN A 72 -5.35 62.28 13.47
N LEU A 73 -5.73 61.29 14.28
CA LEU A 73 -5.19 61.11 15.63
C LEU A 73 -3.71 60.72 15.62
N LYS A 74 -3.33 59.79 14.74
CA LYS A 74 -1.98 59.21 14.66
C LYS A 74 -0.94 60.21 14.14
N TYR A 75 -1.32 61.05 13.18
CA TYR A 75 -0.42 62.01 12.53
C TYR A 75 -0.76 63.47 12.86
N LYS A 76 -1.48 63.73 13.95
CA LYS A 76 -1.92 65.07 14.40
C LYS A 76 -0.81 66.12 14.50
N GLU A 77 0.43 65.70 14.67
CA GLU A 77 1.60 66.59 14.81
C GLU A 77 2.15 67.06 13.45
N SER A 78 1.68 66.49 12.33
CA SER A 78 2.11 66.86 10.98
C SER A 78 1.33 68.09 10.50
N GLN A 79 2.04 69.20 10.26
CA GLN A 79 1.40 70.49 9.97
C GLN A 79 0.91 70.65 8.53
N ASN A 80 1.39 69.83 7.60
CA ASN A 80 1.12 69.95 6.16
C ASN A 80 0.27 68.79 5.58
N ILE A 81 -0.41 68.03 6.45
CA ILE A 81 -1.32 66.94 6.02
C ILE A 81 -2.75 67.27 6.43
N LYS A 82 -3.70 67.00 5.53
CA LYS A 82 -5.13 67.03 5.83
C LYS A 82 -5.78 65.72 5.42
N PHE A 83 -6.46 65.06 6.35
CA PHE A 83 -7.25 63.85 6.06
C PHE A 83 -8.72 64.22 5.91
N ILE A 84 -9.37 63.73 4.85
CA ILE A 84 -10.77 64.03 4.51
C ILE A 84 -11.51 62.72 4.21
N GLN A 85 -12.68 62.53 4.82
CA GLN A 85 -13.56 61.43 4.43
C GLN A 85 -14.20 61.72 3.07
N GLY A 86 -14.08 60.81 2.12
CA GLY A 86 -14.66 60.97 0.79
C GLY A 86 -14.52 59.75 -0.11
N SER A 87 -15.42 59.66 -1.10
CA SER A 87 -15.38 58.60 -2.10
C SER A 87 -14.54 59.02 -3.30
N VAL A 88 -13.76 58.08 -3.84
CA VAL A 88 -12.92 58.31 -5.02
C VAL A 88 -13.73 58.56 -6.30
N ASP A 89 -14.98 58.10 -6.36
CA ASP A 89 -15.89 58.35 -7.48
C ASP A 89 -16.61 59.71 -7.42
N SER A 90 -16.33 60.53 -6.38
CA SER A 90 -16.89 61.87 -6.19
C SER A 90 -15.97 62.74 -5.35
N LEU A 91 -15.02 63.43 -6.00
CA LEU A 91 -13.99 64.27 -5.38
C LEU A 91 -14.43 65.74 -5.24
N THR A 92 -15.69 65.97 -4.87
CA THR A 92 -16.31 67.32 -4.78
C THR A 92 -15.68 68.24 -3.72
N MET A 93 -14.88 67.67 -2.81
CA MET A 93 -14.10 68.40 -1.81
C MET A 93 -12.81 69.03 -2.37
N LEU A 94 -12.46 68.74 -3.62
CA LEU A 94 -11.27 69.25 -4.30
C LEU A 94 -11.69 70.15 -5.47
N ASP A 95 -11.02 71.29 -5.59
CA ASP A 95 -11.23 72.24 -6.68
C ASP A 95 -10.65 71.71 -7.99
N ASP A 96 -11.25 72.11 -9.11
CA ASP A 96 -10.76 71.79 -10.46
C ASP A 96 -9.33 72.32 -10.65
N ASN A 97 -8.47 71.56 -11.33
CA ASN A 97 -7.10 71.95 -11.66
C ASN A 97 -6.26 72.45 -10.46
N SER A 98 -6.45 71.86 -9.28
CA SER A 98 -5.80 72.28 -8.04
C SER A 98 -4.65 71.39 -7.59
N ILE A 99 -4.55 70.16 -8.13
CA ILE A 99 -3.63 69.11 -7.65
C ILE A 99 -2.45 68.93 -8.61
N ASP A 100 -1.23 68.90 -8.06
CA ASP A 100 -0.01 68.66 -8.83
C ASP A 100 0.27 67.17 -9.03
N VAL A 101 0.08 66.37 -7.98
CA VAL A 101 0.30 64.91 -8.01
C VAL A 101 -0.87 64.20 -7.35
N PHE A 102 -1.48 63.27 -8.06
CA PHE A 102 -2.54 62.42 -7.53
C PHE A 102 -2.02 60.99 -7.43
N VAL A 103 -2.08 60.39 -6.25
CA VAL A 103 -1.59 59.03 -5.96
C VAL A 103 -2.77 58.16 -5.53
N SER A 104 -2.87 56.96 -6.11
CA SER A 104 -3.86 55.96 -5.72
C SER A 104 -3.29 54.56 -5.96
N PHE A 105 -2.85 53.90 -4.90
CA PHE A 105 -2.23 52.59 -5.01
C PHE A 105 -3.19 51.50 -4.53
N GLU A 106 -3.47 50.52 -5.40
CA GLU A 106 -4.34 49.37 -5.11
C GLU A 106 -5.76 49.76 -4.68
N THR A 107 -6.37 50.66 -5.44
CA THR A 107 -7.74 51.17 -5.17
C THR A 107 -8.73 50.78 -6.27
N ILE A 108 -8.26 50.75 -7.52
CA ILE A 108 -9.15 50.70 -8.69
C ILE A 108 -9.83 49.33 -8.84
N GLU A 109 -9.20 48.29 -8.33
CA GLU A 109 -9.68 46.92 -8.30
C GLU A 109 -10.83 46.71 -7.32
N HIS A 110 -10.96 47.57 -6.31
CA HIS A 110 -12.00 47.49 -5.28
C HIS A 110 -13.34 48.12 -5.68
N ILE A 111 -13.39 48.76 -6.84
CA ILE A 111 -14.58 49.48 -7.32
C ILE A 111 -15.08 48.90 -8.64
N ASN A 112 -16.39 48.97 -8.87
CA ASN A 112 -16.97 48.44 -10.10
C ASN A 112 -16.64 49.33 -11.32
N GLU A 113 -16.84 48.80 -12.52
CA GLU A 113 -16.49 49.46 -13.78
C GLU A 113 -17.09 50.87 -13.95
N GLN A 114 -18.33 51.10 -13.49
CA GLN A 114 -18.93 52.44 -13.55
C GLN A 114 -18.22 53.43 -12.63
N GLN A 115 -17.79 52.96 -11.45
CA GLN A 115 -17.02 53.75 -10.50
C GLN A 115 -15.59 53.97 -10.97
N GLN A 116 -14.95 53.00 -11.63
CA GLN A 116 -13.63 53.15 -12.24
C GLN A 116 -13.61 54.33 -13.23
N LEU A 117 -14.62 54.40 -14.12
CA LEU A 117 -14.75 55.49 -15.09
C LEU A 117 -14.97 56.86 -14.41
N LYS A 118 -15.82 56.91 -13.38
CA LYS A 118 -16.05 58.14 -12.61
C LYS A 118 -14.80 58.58 -11.86
N PHE A 119 -14.08 57.64 -11.25
CA PHE A 119 -12.86 57.92 -10.51
C PHE A 119 -11.81 58.57 -11.42
N ILE A 120 -11.52 57.98 -12.58
CA ILE A 120 -10.55 58.57 -13.51
C ILE A 120 -11.02 59.93 -14.06
N ALA A 121 -12.32 60.10 -14.31
CA ALA A 121 -12.85 61.39 -14.71
C ALA A 121 -12.64 62.47 -13.63
N GLU A 122 -12.87 62.13 -12.36
CA GLU A 122 -12.64 63.04 -11.23
C GLU A 122 -11.15 63.35 -11.03
N VAL A 123 -10.27 62.35 -11.14
CA VAL A 123 -8.82 62.54 -11.13
C VAL A 123 -8.40 63.51 -12.23
N THR A 124 -8.92 63.33 -13.44
CA THR A 124 -8.64 64.19 -14.60
C THR A 124 -9.14 65.63 -14.39
N ARG A 125 -10.26 65.82 -13.68
CA ARG A 125 -10.83 67.13 -13.33
C ARG A 125 -9.96 67.89 -12.31
N VAL A 126 -9.51 67.22 -11.26
CA VAL A 126 -8.77 67.87 -10.15
C VAL A 126 -7.29 68.09 -10.46
N LEU A 127 -6.71 67.28 -11.34
CA LEU A 127 -5.32 67.42 -11.79
C LEU A 127 -5.11 68.66 -12.66
N LYS A 128 -4.05 69.42 -12.34
CA LYS A 128 -3.53 70.48 -13.20
C LYS A 128 -3.15 69.93 -14.58
N ASP A 129 -3.07 70.80 -15.58
CA ASP A 129 -2.70 70.42 -16.95
C ASP A 129 -1.30 69.79 -17.06
N ASP A 130 -0.37 70.16 -16.18
CA ASP A 130 0.97 69.60 -16.03
C ASP A 130 1.08 68.63 -14.84
N GLY A 131 -0.05 68.24 -14.26
CA GLY A 131 -0.12 67.32 -13.11
C GLY A 131 0.10 65.87 -13.52
N ILE A 132 0.48 65.06 -12.52
CA ILE A 132 0.81 63.64 -12.68
C ILE A 132 -0.15 62.78 -11.86
N PHE A 133 -0.64 61.70 -12.47
CA PHE A 133 -1.39 60.65 -11.79
C PHE A 133 -0.53 59.40 -11.63
N LEU A 134 -0.36 58.92 -10.40
CA LEU A 134 0.27 57.64 -10.10
C LEU A 134 -0.77 56.66 -9.61
N ILE A 135 -0.87 55.54 -10.30
CA ILE A 135 -1.84 54.48 -9.98
C ILE A 135 -1.17 53.12 -9.99
N SER A 136 -1.58 52.23 -9.08
CA SER A 136 -1.19 50.82 -9.14
C SER A 136 -2.39 49.90 -9.04
N THR A 137 -2.27 48.72 -9.64
CA THR A 137 -3.25 47.63 -9.54
C THR A 137 -2.51 46.28 -9.65
N PRO A 138 -3.00 45.20 -9.02
CA PRO A 138 -2.49 43.86 -9.27
C PRO A 138 -2.64 43.46 -10.75
N ASP A 139 -1.65 42.78 -11.31
CA ASP A 139 -1.82 42.12 -12.61
C ASP A 139 -2.66 40.87 -12.40
N LYS A 140 -3.89 40.86 -12.91
CA LYS A 140 -4.82 39.72 -12.74
C LYS A 140 -4.18 38.38 -13.12
N TYR A 141 -3.35 38.33 -14.15
CA TYR A 141 -2.71 37.08 -14.57
C TYR A 141 -1.77 36.55 -13.50
N TRP A 142 -0.87 37.39 -12.98
CA TRP A 142 0.13 36.97 -11.99
C TRP A 142 -0.44 36.89 -10.56
N TYR A 143 -1.35 37.79 -10.21
CA TYR A 143 -1.93 37.91 -8.87
C TYR A 143 -3.04 36.89 -8.63
N THR A 144 -3.96 36.69 -9.59
CA THR A 144 -5.15 35.85 -9.40
C THR A 144 -5.05 34.53 -10.12
N ASP A 145 -4.79 34.54 -11.44
CA ASP A 145 -4.90 33.32 -12.27
C ASP A 145 -3.74 32.35 -12.03
N TRP A 146 -2.50 32.86 -12.01
CA TRP A 146 -1.29 32.05 -11.83
C TRP A 146 -1.11 31.63 -10.36
N ALA A 147 -1.31 32.54 -9.42
CA ALA A 147 -1.15 32.27 -7.99
C ALA A 147 -2.37 31.57 -7.35
N ASN A 148 -3.49 31.44 -8.08
CA ASN A 148 -4.78 30.94 -7.59
C ASN A 148 -5.23 31.64 -6.29
N HIS A 149 -4.96 32.95 -6.20
CA HIS A 149 -5.33 33.79 -5.08
C HIS A 149 -6.66 34.50 -5.40
N ASN A 150 -7.56 34.60 -4.41
CA ASN A 150 -8.86 35.25 -4.61
C ASN A 150 -9.11 36.25 -3.48
N ASN A 151 -9.01 37.55 -3.80
CA ASN A 151 -9.27 38.62 -2.85
C ASN A 151 -10.75 39.04 -2.93
N THR A 152 -11.51 38.76 -1.87
CA THR A 152 -12.96 39.03 -1.80
C THR A 152 -13.33 40.51 -1.89
N PHE A 153 -12.36 41.41 -1.70
CA PHE A 153 -12.57 42.84 -1.81
C PHE A 153 -12.27 43.38 -3.22
N HIS A 154 -11.64 42.59 -4.10
CA HIS A 154 -11.43 42.98 -5.49
C HIS A 154 -12.73 42.74 -6.28
N VAL A 155 -13.36 43.84 -6.68
CA VAL A 155 -14.60 43.84 -7.47
C VAL A 155 -14.30 43.65 -8.96
N LYS A 156 -13.21 44.25 -9.47
CA LYS A 156 -12.76 44.11 -10.86
C LYS A 156 -11.26 44.35 -11.01
N GLU A 157 -10.50 43.28 -11.21
CA GLU A 157 -9.08 43.33 -11.53
C GLU A 157 -8.84 43.54 -13.03
N PHE A 158 -7.65 44.00 -13.40
CA PHE A 158 -7.27 44.22 -14.79
C PHE A 158 -6.19 43.24 -15.24
N TYR A 159 -6.30 42.74 -16.47
CA TYR A 159 -5.11 42.29 -17.19
C TYR A 159 -4.30 43.51 -17.66
N LYS A 160 -2.99 43.32 -17.84
CA LYS A 160 -2.06 44.38 -18.26
C LYS A 160 -2.54 45.23 -19.45
N GLU A 161 -2.96 44.61 -20.55
CA GLU A 161 -3.40 45.33 -21.75
C GLU A 161 -4.77 46.01 -21.57
N GLU A 162 -5.62 45.49 -20.69
CA GLU A 162 -6.90 46.12 -20.35
C GLU A 162 -6.67 47.38 -19.52
N PHE A 163 -5.77 47.33 -18.53
CA PHE A 163 -5.42 48.48 -17.71
C PHE A 163 -4.79 49.60 -18.57
N LYS A 164 -3.91 49.21 -19.50
CA LYS A 164 -3.33 50.13 -20.47
C LYS A 164 -4.39 50.81 -21.33
N THR A 165 -5.24 50.03 -21.98
CA THR A 165 -6.31 50.56 -22.83
C THR A 165 -7.25 51.49 -22.05
N PHE A 166 -7.55 51.14 -20.81
CA PHE A 166 -8.39 51.93 -19.92
C PHE A 166 -7.77 53.31 -19.62
N LEU A 167 -6.48 53.38 -19.30
CA LEU A 167 -5.78 54.64 -19.02
C LEU A 167 -5.56 55.50 -20.27
N GLU A 168 -5.28 54.88 -21.43
CA GLU A 168 -5.10 55.57 -22.72
C GLU A 168 -6.35 56.36 -23.16
N GLY A 169 -7.54 55.98 -22.64
CA GLY A 169 -8.78 56.74 -22.86
C GLY A 169 -8.81 58.13 -22.21
N PHE A 170 -7.92 58.42 -21.26
CA PHE A 170 -7.97 59.65 -20.45
C PHE A 170 -6.64 60.43 -20.41
N PHE A 171 -5.51 59.77 -20.63
CA PHE A 171 -4.18 60.39 -20.58
C PHE A 171 -3.40 60.16 -21.88
N ALA A 172 -2.72 61.21 -22.35
CA ALA A 172 -1.93 61.14 -23.59
C ALA A 172 -0.55 60.52 -23.40
N ASN A 173 -0.03 60.49 -22.16
CA ASN A 173 1.29 59.94 -21.85
C ASN A 173 1.17 59.02 -20.63
N ILE A 174 1.66 57.77 -20.78
CA ILE A 174 1.60 56.73 -19.76
C ILE A 174 2.92 55.96 -19.76
N GLN A 175 3.55 55.86 -18.59
CA GLN A 175 4.74 55.02 -18.37
C GLN A 175 4.40 53.89 -17.38
N PHE A 176 4.77 52.66 -17.73
CA PHE A 176 4.49 51.46 -16.92
C PHE A 176 5.75 50.95 -16.21
N PHE A 177 5.57 50.59 -14.94
CA PHE A 177 6.56 49.98 -14.07
C PHE A 177 5.97 48.74 -13.41
N TYR A 178 6.83 47.79 -13.05
CA TYR A 178 6.41 46.49 -12.50
C TYR A 178 7.08 46.27 -11.15
N GLN A 179 6.30 45.90 -10.15
CA GLN A 179 6.82 45.55 -8.83
C GLN A 179 6.82 44.04 -8.65
N LYS A 180 7.98 43.49 -8.29
CA LYS A 180 8.19 42.07 -7.99
C LYS A 180 9.03 41.92 -6.74
N PHE A 181 8.70 40.91 -5.92
CA PHE A 181 9.52 40.51 -4.78
C PHE A 181 10.49 39.41 -5.21
N GLU A 182 11.78 39.64 -5.04
CA GLU A 182 12.84 38.70 -5.40
C GLU A 182 13.86 38.56 -4.26
N VAL A 183 14.39 37.35 -4.08
CA VAL A 183 15.44 37.08 -3.09
C VAL A 183 16.80 37.15 -3.79
N LEU A 184 17.63 38.12 -3.40
CA LEU A 184 18.92 38.37 -4.01
C LEU A 184 20.07 37.97 -3.06
N SER A 185 21.09 37.31 -3.62
CA SER A 185 22.37 37.09 -2.94
C SER A 185 23.38 38.13 -3.40
N ILE A 186 23.99 38.85 -2.46
CA ILE A 186 24.87 39.99 -2.75
C ILE A 186 26.28 39.70 -2.25
N VAL A 187 27.26 39.78 -3.15
CA VAL A 187 28.70 39.79 -2.82
C VAL A 187 29.27 41.13 -3.25
N ALA A 188 29.68 41.95 -2.28
CA ALA A 188 30.23 43.28 -2.52
C ALA A 188 31.53 43.49 -1.74
N ASN A 189 32.47 44.25 -2.31
CA ASN A 189 33.65 44.72 -1.60
C ASN A 189 33.26 45.92 -0.70
N ASN A 190 33.90 46.08 0.46
CA ASN A 190 33.58 47.09 1.49
C ASN A 190 33.53 48.55 0.99
N ASN A 191 34.09 48.86 -0.19
CA ASN A 191 34.13 50.21 -0.77
C ASN A 191 33.35 50.34 -2.09
N SER A 192 32.62 49.32 -2.55
CA SER A 192 31.84 49.37 -3.78
C SER A 192 30.34 49.52 -3.49
N ASN A 193 29.73 50.55 -4.06
CA ASN A 193 28.26 50.69 -4.12
C ASN A 193 27.66 49.99 -5.35
N TYR A 194 28.48 49.24 -6.10
CA TYR A 194 28.08 48.55 -7.32
C TYR A 194 28.25 47.04 -7.15
N VAL A 195 27.19 46.30 -7.50
CA VAL A 195 27.14 44.84 -7.50
C VAL A 195 26.77 44.41 -8.92
N ASN A 196 27.60 43.57 -9.53
CA ASN A 196 27.24 42.95 -10.80
C ASN A 196 26.22 41.84 -10.54
N HIS A 197 25.10 41.90 -11.26
CA HIS A 197 24.07 40.87 -11.20
C HIS A 197 24.44 39.69 -12.11
N ILE A 198 24.26 38.45 -11.63
CA ILE A 198 24.42 37.21 -12.39
C ILE A 198 23.11 36.43 -12.26
N ALA A 199 22.38 36.25 -13.37
CA ALA A 199 21.23 35.34 -13.44
C ALA A 199 21.72 33.94 -13.84
N LEU A 200 21.27 32.92 -13.12
CA LEU A 200 21.57 31.51 -13.41
C LEU A 200 20.63 30.92 -14.48
N ASP A 201 19.45 31.51 -14.69
CA ASP A 201 18.44 31.11 -15.69
C ASP A 201 17.89 32.33 -16.45
N GLY A 202 18.48 32.66 -17.61
CA GLY A 202 17.94 33.66 -18.54
C GLY A 202 17.83 35.11 -18.01
N ASP A 203 17.56 36.08 -18.89
CA ASP A 203 17.40 37.48 -18.50
C ASP A 203 16.38 37.62 -17.35
N LEU A 204 16.74 38.38 -16.30
CA LEU A 204 15.77 38.89 -15.33
C LEU A 204 14.71 39.66 -16.13
N ASN A 205 13.56 39.04 -16.38
CA ASN A 205 12.52 39.64 -17.21
C ASN A 205 11.78 40.71 -16.38
N LEU A 206 12.40 41.89 -16.25
CA LEU A 206 11.94 43.03 -15.43
C LEU A 206 10.59 43.61 -15.88
N ASN A 207 10.05 43.14 -17.02
CA ASN A 207 8.78 43.58 -17.57
C ASN A 207 7.56 42.76 -17.07
N GLN A 208 7.76 41.93 -16.04
CA GLN A 208 6.74 41.10 -15.41
C GLN A 208 6.80 41.28 -13.88
N GLY A 209 5.65 41.58 -13.28
CA GLY A 209 5.55 41.79 -11.83
C GLY A 209 4.14 41.53 -11.32
N LYS A 210 4.04 41.25 -10.01
CA LYS A 210 2.78 41.01 -9.31
C LYS A 210 1.87 42.24 -9.35
N TYR A 211 2.46 43.44 -9.33
CA TYR A 211 1.75 44.71 -9.44
C TYR A 211 2.23 45.52 -10.64
N ILE A 212 1.28 46.17 -11.28
CA ILE A 212 1.50 47.15 -12.36
C ILE A 212 1.35 48.54 -11.75
N ILE A 213 2.32 49.40 -12.01
CA ILE A 213 2.30 50.81 -11.61
C ILE A 213 2.33 51.65 -12.89
N ALA A 214 1.42 52.62 -13.01
CA ALA A 214 1.37 53.55 -14.13
C ALA A 214 1.55 54.98 -13.63
N ILE A 215 2.37 55.74 -14.37
CA ILE A 215 2.48 57.18 -14.25
C ILE A 215 1.83 57.81 -15.48
N CYS A 216 0.78 58.60 -15.28
CA CYS A 216 -0.04 59.16 -16.33
C CYS A 216 -0.04 60.70 -16.28
N SER A 217 -0.06 61.34 -17.43
CA SER A 217 -0.16 62.80 -17.54
C SER A 217 -0.84 63.25 -18.83
N LYS A 218 -1.45 64.45 -18.79
CA LYS A 218 -2.04 65.09 -19.97
C LYS A 218 -0.98 65.63 -20.94
N LYS A 219 0.16 66.07 -20.40
CA LYS A 219 1.33 66.56 -21.15
C LYS A 219 2.51 65.62 -21.01
N ASP A 220 3.43 65.66 -21.95
CA ASP A 220 4.68 64.91 -21.86
C ASP A 220 5.51 65.43 -20.67
N ILE A 221 5.95 64.51 -19.81
CA ILE A 221 6.70 64.76 -18.58
C ILE A 221 8.13 64.20 -18.65
N GLY A 222 8.55 63.67 -19.81
CA GLY A 222 9.84 63.01 -20.00
C GLY A 222 9.94 61.65 -19.28
N ASP A 223 11.05 60.93 -19.47
CA ASP A 223 11.28 59.65 -18.80
C ASP A 223 11.53 59.87 -17.30
N ILE A 224 10.65 59.30 -16.48
CA ILE A 224 10.77 59.35 -15.03
C ILE A 224 11.54 58.11 -14.56
N ASP A 225 12.67 58.33 -13.88
CA ASP A 225 13.38 57.23 -13.21
C ASP A 225 12.59 56.79 -11.97
N PHE A 226 12.02 55.60 -12.07
CA PHE A 226 11.17 54.96 -11.08
C PHE A 226 11.75 53.59 -10.66
N SER A 227 13.09 53.45 -10.70
CA SER A 227 13.77 52.23 -10.28
C SER A 227 14.21 52.32 -8.81
N SER A 228 13.81 51.35 -7.98
CA SER A 228 14.23 51.29 -6.58
C SER A 228 14.44 49.86 -6.08
N ILE A 229 15.47 49.66 -5.27
CA ILE A 229 15.74 48.40 -4.55
C ILE A 229 15.74 48.73 -3.05
N ILE A 230 14.96 47.97 -2.27
CA ILE A 230 14.91 48.13 -0.82
C ILE A 230 15.63 46.95 -0.16
N SER A 231 16.73 47.24 0.54
CA SER A 231 17.50 46.25 1.32
C SER A 231 17.11 46.32 2.79
N ILE A 232 16.91 45.16 3.43
CA ILE A 232 16.46 45.07 4.82
C ILE A 232 17.56 44.41 5.65
N LYS A 233 17.92 45.03 6.79
CA LYS A 233 18.87 44.42 7.73
C LYS A 233 18.21 43.32 8.57
N GLU A 234 18.78 42.13 8.46
CA GLU A 234 18.90 41.05 9.47
C GLU A 234 17.64 40.39 10.10
N ILE A 235 16.40 40.85 9.90
CA ILE A 235 15.24 40.28 10.63
C ILE A 235 14.24 39.51 9.74
N THR A 236 14.29 39.62 8.41
CA THR A 236 13.26 39.02 7.54
C THR A 236 13.56 37.58 7.10
N TYR A 237 14.83 37.16 7.03
CA TYR A 237 15.18 35.80 6.60
C TYR A 237 14.75 34.76 7.64
N ASN A 238 15.05 35.03 8.92
CA ASN A 238 14.58 34.19 10.02
C ASN A 238 13.05 34.27 10.19
N ASN A 239 12.42 35.42 9.95
CA ASN A 239 10.96 35.53 10.03
C ASN A 239 10.22 34.87 8.86
N LEU A 240 10.79 34.79 7.66
CA LEU A 240 10.23 34.04 6.53
C LEU A 240 10.33 32.54 6.77
N ILE A 241 11.46 32.05 7.31
CA ILE A 241 11.57 30.66 7.76
C ILE A 241 10.56 30.38 8.88
N THR A 242 10.51 31.23 9.92
CA THR A 242 9.54 31.09 11.01
C THR A 242 8.09 31.27 10.55
N ARG A 243 7.80 32.06 9.52
CA ARG A 243 6.46 32.23 8.93
C ARG A 243 6.11 31.08 8.00
N ILE A 244 7.06 30.46 7.30
CA ILE A 244 6.84 29.21 6.56
C ILE A 244 6.52 28.09 7.55
N THR A 245 7.28 28.00 8.64
CA THR A 245 7.01 27.05 9.73
C THR A 245 5.70 27.37 10.45
N SER A 246 5.39 28.64 10.72
CA SER A 246 4.13 29.03 11.36
C SER A 246 2.94 28.95 10.42
N LEU A 247 3.11 29.10 9.11
CA LEU A 247 2.06 28.89 8.10
C LEU A 247 1.81 27.40 7.90
N GLN A 248 2.84 26.55 8.03
CA GLN A 248 2.66 25.11 8.12
C GLN A 248 1.85 24.75 9.38
N GLU A 249 2.20 25.35 10.53
CA GLU A 249 1.44 25.17 11.77
C GLU A 249 0.02 25.76 11.69
N GLU A 250 -0.18 26.93 11.06
CA GLU A 250 -1.49 27.60 10.93
C GLU A 250 -2.37 26.90 9.86
N VAL A 251 -1.75 26.30 8.83
CA VAL A 251 -2.41 25.38 7.88
C VAL A 251 -2.76 24.08 8.56
N GLU A 252 -1.90 23.53 9.43
CA GLU A 252 -2.25 22.38 10.27
C GLU A 252 -3.37 22.71 11.25
N GLU A 253 -3.35 23.86 11.91
CA GLU A 253 -4.43 24.30 12.81
C GLU A 253 -5.74 24.58 12.05
N ARG A 254 -5.70 25.18 10.87
CA ARG A 254 -6.88 25.34 10.00
C ARG A 254 -7.36 24.02 9.44
N ASN A 255 -6.47 23.11 9.05
CA ASN A 255 -6.84 21.76 8.63
C ASN A 255 -7.44 20.97 9.80
N ILE A 256 -6.94 21.16 11.02
CA ILE A 256 -7.53 20.60 12.25
C ILE A 256 -8.89 21.27 12.53
N HIS A 257 -9.03 22.58 12.34
CA HIS A 257 -10.29 23.29 12.56
C HIS A 257 -11.35 22.94 11.51
N ILE A 258 -10.98 22.86 10.23
CA ILE A 258 -11.81 22.38 9.12
C ILE A 258 -12.15 20.91 9.35
N HIS A 259 -11.18 20.07 9.73
CA HIS A 259 -11.44 18.69 10.12
C HIS A 259 -12.41 18.62 11.30
N ASN A 260 -12.31 19.51 12.29
CA ASN A 260 -13.24 19.56 13.43
C ASN A 260 -14.63 20.08 13.04
N LEU A 261 -14.73 21.05 12.11
CA LEU A 261 -16.00 21.53 11.57
C LEU A 261 -16.65 20.47 10.69
N ASP A 262 -15.89 19.76 9.85
CA ASP A 262 -16.34 18.62 9.06
C ASP A 262 -16.71 17.45 9.96
N GLN A 263 -15.96 17.18 11.03
CA GLN A 263 -16.37 16.21 12.06
C GLN A 263 -17.67 16.65 12.71
N ARG A 264 -17.88 17.95 12.97
CA ARG A 264 -19.10 18.45 13.60
C ARG A 264 -20.31 18.45 12.66
N ILE A 265 -20.11 18.72 11.38
CA ILE A 265 -21.13 18.56 10.33
C ILE A 265 -21.45 17.07 10.17
N ASN A 266 -20.44 16.21 10.09
CA ASN A 266 -20.62 14.76 10.03
C ASN A 266 -21.25 14.20 11.31
N ASP A 267 -20.98 14.77 12.48
CA ASP A 267 -21.60 14.41 13.76
C ASP A 267 -23.06 14.86 13.80
N LEU A 268 -23.39 16.03 13.27
CA LEU A 268 -24.76 16.52 13.15
C LEU A 268 -25.56 15.69 12.14
N ASP A 269 -24.98 15.36 10.98
CA ASP A 269 -25.56 14.45 9.99
C ASP A 269 -25.69 13.03 10.54
N TYR A 270 -24.69 12.56 11.29
CA TYR A 270 -24.73 11.29 11.98
C TYR A 270 -25.78 11.27 13.09
N GLN A 271 -25.96 12.36 13.85
CA GLN A 271 -27.02 12.51 14.84
C GLN A 271 -28.39 12.50 14.15
N GLN A 272 -28.53 13.17 13.01
CA GLN A 272 -29.77 13.19 12.24
C GLN A 272 -30.09 11.81 11.65
N GLN A 273 -29.11 11.10 11.09
CA GLN A 273 -29.24 9.73 10.62
C GLN A 273 -29.45 8.73 11.75
N THR A 274 -28.84 8.93 12.92
CA THR A 274 -29.06 8.09 14.10
C THR A 274 -30.47 8.31 14.63
N HIS A 275 -30.99 9.54 14.61
CA HIS A 275 -32.37 9.81 15.00
C HIS A 275 -33.38 9.22 13.98
N LEU A 276 -33.02 9.19 12.69
CA LEU A 276 -33.79 8.48 11.65
C LEU A 276 -33.76 6.96 11.87
N GLN A 277 -32.59 6.38 12.12
CA GLN A 277 -32.41 4.96 12.41
C GLN A 277 -33.08 4.54 13.73
N GLU A 278 -33.08 5.38 14.76
CA GLU A 278 -33.79 5.13 16.00
C GLU A 278 -35.30 5.08 15.78
N LYS A 279 -35.84 5.94 14.91
CA LYS A 279 -37.25 5.88 14.49
C LYS A 279 -37.55 4.65 13.64
N GLU A 280 -36.65 4.24 12.74
CA GLU A 280 -36.79 3.00 11.96
C GLU A 280 -36.74 1.76 12.86
N ILE A 281 -35.80 1.70 13.80
CA ILE A 281 -35.70 0.61 14.80
C ILE A 281 -36.93 0.60 15.71
N GLN A 282 -37.49 1.76 16.06
CA GLN A 282 -38.76 1.82 16.80
C GLN A 282 -39.93 1.28 15.97
N MET A 283 -40.03 1.62 14.67
CA MET A 283 -41.03 1.02 13.79
C MET A 283 -40.84 -0.49 13.65
N GLU A 284 -39.61 -0.95 13.46
CA GLU A 284 -39.28 -2.38 13.28
C GLU A 284 -39.53 -3.18 14.57
N LYS A 285 -39.33 -2.57 15.75
CA LYS A 285 -39.75 -3.14 17.03
C LYS A 285 -41.27 -3.20 17.17
N ILE A 286 -41.99 -2.18 16.74
CA ILE A 286 -43.46 -2.18 16.74
C ILE A 286 -43.99 -3.28 15.81
N GLU A 287 -43.34 -3.48 14.67
CA GLU A 287 -43.69 -4.50 13.67
C GLU A 287 -43.41 -5.91 14.18
N LYS A 288 -42.22 -6.16 14.75
CA LYS A 288 -41.91 -7.43 15.44
C LYS A 288 -42.84 -7.72 16.62
N CYS A 289 -43.19 -6.70 17.41
CA CYS A 289 -44.12 -6.89 18.51
C CYS A 289 -45.52 -7.27 17.99
N LYS A 290 -45.90 -6.74 16.81
CA LYS A 290 -47.12 -7.14 16.09
C LYS A 290 -47.06 -8.60 15.63
N GLU A 291 -45.95 -9.03 15.04
CA GLU A 291 -45.72 -10.41 14.61
C GLU A 291 -45.70 -11.40 15.79
N GLU A 292 -45.07 -11.04 16.90
CA GLU A 292 -45.08 -11.84 18.13
C GLU A 292 -46.47 -11.96 18.73
N ILE A 293 -47.28 -10.89 18.72
CA ILE A 293 -48.68 -10.93 19.15
C ILE A 293 -49.50 -11.84 18.23
N VAL A 294 -49.26 -11.82 16.92
CA VAL A 294 -49.93 -12.71 15.96
C VAL A 294 -49.54 -14.17 16.23
N LYS A 295 -48.25 -14.45 16.42
CA LYS A 295 -47.74 -15.80 16.70
C LYS A 295 -48.25 -16.35 18.05
N GLN A 296 -48.27 -15.52 19.09
CA GLN A 296 -48.88 -15.90 20.38
C GLN A 296 -50.38 -16.19 20.23
N LYS A 297 -51.08 -15.46 19.35
CA LYS A 297 -52.50 -15.69 19.08
C LYS A 297 -52.72 -17.02 18.36
N GLU A 298 -51.85 -17.38 17.42
CA GLU A 298 -51.84 -18.68 16.72
C GLU A 298 -51.50 -19.83 17.68
N ASP A 299 -50.50 -19.67 18.54
CA ASP A 299 -50.14 -20.66 19.58
C ASP A 299 -51.30 -20.88 20.56
N ILE A 300 -52.00 -19.82 20.98
CA ILE A 300 -53.20 -19.92 21.83
C ILE A 300 -54.33 -20.64 21.09
N ILE A 301 -54.48 -20.44 19.78
CA ILE A 301 -55.47 -21.15 18.97
C ILE A 301 -55.13 -22.63 18.89
N MET A 302 -53.87 -22.99 18.59
CA MET A 302 -53.42 -24.39 18.57
C MET A 302 -53.59 -25.07 19.93
N GLN A 303 -53.20 -24.40 21.02
CA GLN A 303 -53.41 -24.93 22.37
C GLN A 303 -54.89 -25.11 22.69
N LYS A 304 -55.77 -24.22 22.23
CA LYS A 304 -57.23 -24.37 22.39
C LYS A 304 -57.76 -25.57 21.60
N GLU A 305 -57.30 -25.80 20.38
CA GLU A 305 -57.69 -26.95 19.56
C GLU A 305 -57.19 -28.27 20.16
N GLU A 306 -55.98 -28.27 20.72
CA GLU A 306 -55.41 -29.43 21.40
C GLU A 306 -56.11 -29.72 22.72
N ILE A 307 -56.43 -28.69 23.52
CA ILE A 307 -57.28 -28.83 24.71
C ILE A 307 -58.68 -29.31 24.33
N LEU A 308 -59.22 -28.90 23.18
CA LEU A 308 -60.53 -29.35 22.70
C LEU A 308 -60.49 -30.84 22.34
N LYS A 309 -59.46 -31.29 21.60
CA LYS A 309 -59.21 -32.71 21.32
C LYS A 309 -59.05 -33.52 22.59
N GLN A 310 -58.22 -33.06 23.53
CA GLN A 310 -58.04 -33.71 24.82
C GLN A 310 -59.34 -33.75 25.62
N LYS A 311 -60.19 -32.71 25.57
CA LYS A 311 -61.51 -32.72 26.20
C LYS A 311 -62.47 -33.72 25.56
N GLU A 312 -62.48 -33.84 24.23
CA GLU A 312 -63.30 -34.84 23.53
C GLU A 312 -62.85 -36.27 23.85
N GLU A 313 -61.54 -36.48 23.96
CA GLU A 313 -60.94 -37.76 24.31
C GLU A 313 -61.17 -38.11 25.78
N ILE A 314 -61.05 -37.14 26.68
CA ILE A 314 -61.44 -37.27 28.09
C ILE A 314 -62.96 -37.51 28.19
N LEU A 315 -63.80 -36.90 27.34
CA LEU A 315 -65.25 -37.14 27.36
C LEU A 315 -65.55 -38.59 26.98
N LYS A 316 -64.93 -39.11 25.92
CA LYS A 316 -65.01 -40.53 25.53
C LYS A 316 -64.49 -41.46 26.63
N GLN A 317 -63.33 -41.16 27.21
CA GLN A 317 -62.78 -41.93 28.32
C GLN A 317 -63.67 -41.84 29.56
N LYS A 318 -64.34 -40.71 29.81
CA LYS A 318 -65.25 -40.53 30.94
C LYS A 318 -66.57 -41.27 30.74
N GLU A 319 -67.06 -41.39 29.51
CA GLU A 319 -68.19 -42.27 29.16
C GLU A 319 -67.82 -43.75 29.36
N GLU A 320 -66.62 -44.16 28.92
CA GLU A 320 -66.09 -45.52 29.12
C GLU A 320 -65.85 -45.81 30.61
N ILE A 321 -65.28 -44.87 31.36
CA ILE A 321 -65.05 -44.95 32.81
C ILE A 321 -66.39 -44.92 33.55
N LEU A 322 -67.42 -44.20 33.09
CA LEU A 322 -68.74 -44.24 33.72
C LEU A 322 -69.38 -45.62 33.58
N LYS A 323 -69.16 -46.27 32.42
CA LYS A 323 -69.56 -47.65 32.14
C LYS A 323 -68.81 -48.64 33.04
N GLN A 324 -67.48 -48.52 33.10
CA GLN A 324 -66.62 -49.35 33.96
C GLN A 324 -66.79 -49.05 35.46
N LYS A 325 -67.16 -47.83 35.86
CA LYS A 325 -67.42 -47.45 37.26
C LYS A 325 -68.72 -48.04 37.76
N ASN A 326 -69.74 -48.15 36.90
CA ASN A 326 -70.96 -48.88 37.24
C ASN A 326 -70.67 -50.37 37.45
N GLU A 327 -69.76 -50.96 36.66
CA GLU A 327 -69.26 -52.34 36.84
C GLU A 327 -68.30 -52.49 38.05
N TRP A 328 -67.52 -51.45 38.37
CA TRP A 328 -66.55 -51.46 39.47
C TRP A 328 -67.20 -51.15 40.82
N ILE A 329 -68.31 -50.40 40.88
CA ILE A 329 -69.10 -50.23 42.11
C ILE A 329 -69.66 -51.59 42.57
N GLU A 330 -70.02 -52.50 41.65
CA GLU A 330 -70.39 -53.89 41.98
C GLU A 330 -69.19 -54.72 42.48
N GLN A 331 -67.95 -54.41 42.06
CA GLN A 331 -66.75 -55.15 42.47
C GLN A 331 -66.04 -54.57 43.72
N LYS A 332 -66.18 -53.26 43.98
CA LYS A 332 -65.51 -52.56 45.10
C LYS A 332 -66.07 -52.95 46.47
N GLU A 333 -67.34 -53.36 46.55
CA GLU A 333 -67.89 -53.97 47.77
C GLU A 333 -67.17 -55.29 48.14
N ARG A 334 -66.53 -55.96 47.18
CA ARG A 334 -65.77 -57.21 47.41
C ARG A 334 -64.29 -57.01 47.74
N PHE A 335 -63.69 -55.84 47.50
CA PHE A 335 -62.22 -55.66 47.61
C PHE A 335 -61.77 -54.83 48.82
N ASN A 336 -62.71 -54.23 49.56
CA ASN A 336 -62.41 -53.39 50.73
C ASN A 336 -61.95 -54.15 51.99
N GLU A 337 -61.82 -55.48 51.96
CA GLU A 337 -61.31 -56.27 53.09
C GLU A 337 -59.78 -56.51 53.08
N GLN A 338 -59.05 -56.22 52.00
CA GLN A 338 -57.69 -56.76 51.85
C GLN A 338 -56.50 -55.79 51.75
N SER A 339 -56.68 -54.47 51.81
CA SER A 339 -55.53 -53.55 51.64
C SER A 339 -55.34 -52.58 52.82
N LYS A 340 -55.15 -53.17 54.01
CA LYS A 340 -54.76 -52.47 55.25
C LYS A 340 -53.33 -52.78 55.71
N ALA A 341 -52.46 -53.22 54.80
CA ALA A 341 -51.08 -53.53 55.13
C ALA A 341 -50.19 -53.31 53.90
N LEU A 342 -49.54 -52.13 53.82
CA LEU A 342 -48.23 -51.89 53.18
C LEU A 342 -47.83 -50.40 53.18
N GLU A 343 -48.31 -49.63 54.16
CA GLU A 343 -47.53 -48.50 54.68
C GLU A 343 -46.45 -49.08 55.58
N LEU A 344 -45.23 -49.27 55.06
CA LEU A 344 -43.95 -49.34 55.79
C LEU A 344 -42.91 -50.03 54.90
N LYS A 345 -42.15 -49.24 54.14
CA LYS A 345 -40.74 -49.53 53.71
C LYS A 345 -40.16 -48.36 52.91
N SER A 346 -40.28 -47.16 53.49
CA SER A 346 -39.50 -45.97 53.13
C SER A 346 -38.39 -45.82 54.18
N GLU A 347 -37.31 -46.61 54.11
CA GLU A 347 -36.18 -46.42 55.04
C GLU A 347 -34.89 -47.14 54.58
N ASP A 348 -34.49 -47.02 53.31
CA ASP A 348 -33.16 -47.52 52.88
C ASP A 348 -32.43 -46.60 51.87
N CYS A 349 -33.07 -45.52 51.41
CA CYS A 349 -32.44 -44.54 50.52
C CYS A 349 -31.73 -43.39 51.28
N TYR A 350 -31.90 -43.31 52.61
CA TYR A 350 -31.42 -42.18 53.41
C TYR A 350 -29.95 -42.30 53.86
N GLN A 351 -29.38 -43.51 53.91
CA GLN A 351 -28.06 -43.75 54.54
C GLN A 351 -26.87 -43.79 53.55
N LYS A 352 -27.08 -43.86 52.24
CA LYS A 352 -25.98 -43.80 51.24
C LYS A 352 -25.62 -42.39 50.79
N ASN A 353 -26.46 -41.39 51.07
CA ASN A 353 -26.20 -40.00 50.70
C ASN A 353 -25.23 -39.26 51.65
N LYS A 354 -24.91 -39.86 52.80
CA LYS A 354 -24.16 -39.17 53.88
C LYS A 354 -22.64 -39.26 53.76
N GLN A 355 -22.09 -40.14 52.92
CA GLN A 355 -20.63 -40.29 52.74
C GLN A 355 -20.08 -39.62 51.47
N LEU A 356 -20.95 -39.09 50.59
CA LEU A 356 -20.53 -38.35 49.39
C LEU A 356 -20.36 -36.84 49.66
N GLU A 357 -20.96 -36.31 50.73
CA GLU A 357 -20.89 -34.89 51.09
C GLU A 357 -19.56 -34.47 51.74
N GLU A 358 -18.78 -35.39 52.29
CA GLU A 358 -17.58 -35.04 53.08
C GLU A 358 -16.30 -34.83 52.25
N ILE A 359 -16.23 -35.28 50.98
CA ILE A 359 -15.06 -35.02 50.09
C ILE A 359 -15.27 -33.74 49.25
N ILE A 360 -16.52 -33.30 49.05
CA ILE A 360 -16.86 -32.09 48.30
C ILE A 360 -16.57 -30.81 49.11
N HIS A 361 -16.36 -30.93 50.42
CA HIS A 361 -16.22 -29.79 51.35
C HIS A 361 -14.79 -29.41 51.73
N SER A 362 -13.74 -30.01 51.13
CA SER A 362 -12.36 -29.58 51.41
C SER A 362 -12.08 -28.17 50.88
N ASP A 363 -11.44 -27.33 51.71
CA ASP A 363 -11.23 -25.90 51.42
C ASP A 363 -10.40 -25.66 50.15
N MET A 364 -9.50 -26.58 49.82
CA MET A 364 -8.64 -26.50 48.63
C MET A 364 -9.42 -26.81 47.33
N TRP A 365 -10.37 -27.75 47.37
CA TRP A 365 -11.21 -28.08 46.21
C TRP A 365 -12.32 -27.05 46.00
N ARG A 366 -12.86 -26.45 47.08
CA ARG A 366 -13.77 -25.29 46.98
C ARG A 366 -13.08 -24.05 46.40
N PHE A 367 -11.80 -23.83 46.72
CA PHE A 367 -11.02 -22.72 46.18
C PHE A 367 -10.68 -22.92 44.70
N PHE A 368 -10.14 -24.08 44.30
CA PHE A 368 -9.80 -24.35 42.90
C PHE A 368 -11.03 -24.55 42.00
N SER A 369 -12.12 -25.15 42.50
CA SER A 369 -13.40 -25.24 41.77
C SER A 369 -14.05 -23.87 41.59
N LYS A 370 -14.05 -22.98 42.60
CA LYS A 370 -14.49 -21.58 42.40
C LYS A 370 -13.60 -20.84 41.42
N TYR A 371 -12.28 -20.96 41.51
CA TYR A 371 -11.35 -20.27 40.62
C TYR A 371 -11.53 -20.70 39.15
N TYR A 372 -11.57 -22.00 38.87
CA TYR A 372 -11.73 -22.48 37.49
C TYR A 372 -13.16 -22.32 36.96
N LYS A 373 -14.20 -22.43 37.81
CA LYS A 373 -15.59 -22.18 37.42
C LYS A 373 -15.88 -20.70 37.20
N ILE A 374 -15.23 -19.79 37.94
CA ILE A 374 -15.28 -18.34 37.69
C ILE A 374 -14.45 -17.99 36.47
N ARG A 375 -13.22 -18.50 36.32
CA ARG A 375 -12.38 -18.25 35.14
C ARG A 375 -13.07 -18.68 33.85
N ASP A 376 -13.71 -19.85 33.84
CA ASP A 376 -14.34 -20.41 32.65
C ASP A 376 -15.78 -19.90 32.42
N GLN A 377 -16.47 -19.37 33.45
CA GLN A 377 -17.71 -18.58 33.29
C GLN A 377 -17.43 -17.13 32.85
N VAL A 378 -16.31 -16.54 33.25
CA VAL A 378 -15.92 -15.16 32.92
C VAL A 378 -15.20 -15.12 31.56
N ILE A 379 -14.38 -16.13 31.24
CA ILE A 379 -13.60 -16.22 29.99
C ILE A 379 -13.60 -17.65 29.41
N PRO A 380 -14.73 -18.14 28.86
CA PRO A 380 -14.78 -19.45 28.21
C PRO A 380 -13.85 -19.53 26.98
N PRO A 381 -13.28 -20.70 26.65
CA PRO A 381 -12.58 -20.93 25.38
C PRO A 381 -13.53 -20.65 24.21
N ASN A 382 -13.05 -19.91 23.19
CA ASN A 382 -13.82 -19.49 22.01
C ASN A 382 -15.02 -18.56 22.30
N SER A 383 -14.88 -17.64 23.27
CA SER A 383 -15.93 -16.66 23.61
C SER A 383 -15.52 -15.21 23.38
N LYS A 384 -16.51 -14.36 23.07
CA LYS A 384 -16.39 -12.89 22.92
C LYS A 384 -15.71 -12.21 24.14
N ARG A 385 -15.76 -12.82 25.33
CA ARG A 385 -15.15 -12.31 26.57
C ARG A 385 -13.63 -12.51 26.64
N LYS A 386 -13.09 -13.57 26.00
CA LYS A 386 -11.63 -13.82 25.90
C LYS A 386 -10.95 -12.84 24.95
N LEU A 387 -11.63 -12.46 23.88
CA LEU A 387 -11.21 -11.41 22.95
C LEU A 387 -11.07 -10.06 23.65
N ILE A 388 -12.08 -9.68 24.46
CA ILE A 388 -12.07 -8.44 25.26
C ILE A 388 -10.94 -8.44 26.30
N ALA A 389 -10.68 -9.58 26.95
CA ALA A 389 -9.59 -9.73 27.91
C ALA A 389 -8.18 -9.66 27.26
N LYS A 390 -8.00 -10.22 26.06
CA LYS A 390 -6.76 -10.06 25.25
C LYS A 390 -6.55 -8.60 24.83
N LEU A 391 -7.62 -7.94 24.35
CA LEU A 391 -7.61 -6.53 23.97
C LEU A 391 -7.18 -5.67 25.16
N LEU A 392 -7.85 -5.80 26.31
CA LEU A 392 -7.50 -5.09 27.56
C LEU A 392 -6.07 -5.34 28.02
N LYS A 393 -5.58 -6.58 27.95
CA LYS A 393 -4.18 -6.92 28.30
C LYS A 393 -3.17 -6.23 27.38
N ARG A 394 -3.51 -6.01 26.11
CA ARG A 394 -2.65 -5.32 25.12
C ARG A 394 -2.78 -3.80 25.23
N SER A 395 -3.99 -3.27 25.51
CA SER A 395 -4.24 -1.87 25.87
C SER A 395 -3.43 -1.42 27.09
N LEU A 396 -3.22 -2.33 28.05
CA LEU A 396 -2.41 -2.09 29.25
C LEU A 396 -0.90 -2.12 28.99
N LYS A 397 -0.45 -2.77 27.91
CA LYS A 397 0.97 -2.78 27.50
C LYS A 397 1.37 -1.54 26.69
N GLU A 398 0.45 -0.98 25.89
CA GLU A 398 0.70 0.20 25.03
C GLU A 398 -0.47 1.21 25.06
N PRO A 399 -0.65 1.97 26.16
CA PRO A 399 -1.86 2.78 26.36
C PRO A 399 -1.98 3.97 25.38
N ARG A 400 -0.84 4.57 25.01
CA ARG A 400 -0.79 5.80 24.19
C ARG A 400 -1.08 5.54 22.71
N ALA A 401 -0.73 4.38 22.16
CA ALA A 401 -0.99 4.01 20.76
C ALA A 401 -2.46 3.61 20.50
N MET A 402 -3.18 3.17 21.54
CA MET A 402 -4.57 2.73 21.42
C MET A 402 -5.58 3.85 21.70
N LEU A 403 -5.26 4.79 22.59
CA LEU A 403 -6.11 5.94 22.91
C LEU A 403 -6.17 6.97 21.78
N SER A 404 -5.16 7.06 20.91
CA SER A 404 -5.16 7.93 19.72
C SER A 404 -5.88 7.31 18.50
N LYS A 405 -6.37 6.06 18.59
CA LYS A 405 -6.91 5.29 17.44
C LYS A 405 -8.36 4.81 17.61
N ILE A 406 -9.08 5.28 18.64
CA ILE A 406 -10.51 4.96 18.83
C ILE A 406 -11.38 6.02 18.12
N ASN A 407 -11.99 5.63 16.99
CA ASN A 407 -12.99 6.38 16.23
C ASN A 407 -14.33 5.59 16.22
N MET A 408 -15.48 6.28 16.29
CA MET A 408 -16.83 5.69 16.32
C MET A 408 -17.16 4.79 15.10
N GLY A 409 -16.59 5.06 13.93
CA GLY A 409 -16.68 4.22 12.71
C GLY A 409 -15.95 2.87 12.85
N ASN A 410 -14.85 2.82 13.59
CA ASN A 410 -14.17 1.56 13.94
C ASN A 410 -15.01 0.74 14.92
N PHE A 411 -15.78 1.39 15.79
CA PHE A 411 -16.69 0.73 16.73
C PHE A 411 -17.94 0.17 16.03
N LYS A 412 -18.50 0.87 15.03
CA LYS A 412 -19.61 0.36 14.19
C LYS A 412 -19.19 -0.86 13.35
N LYS A 413 -18.01 -0.86 12.73
CA LYS A 413 -17.46 -2.02 12.00
C LYS A 413 -17.12 -3.20 12.93
N PHE A 414 -16.56 -2.93 14.11
CA PHE A 414 -16.36 -3.93 15.16
C PHE A 414 -17.69 -4.58 15.61
N ARG A 415 -18.76 -3.78 15.73
CA ARG A 415 -20.11 -4.26 16.05
C ARG A 415 -20.75 -5.06 14.92
N TYR A 416 -20.47 -4.70 13.66
CA TYR A 416 -20.87 -5.46 12.47
C TYR A 416 -20.18 -6.84 12.42
N TYR A 417 -18.88 -6.91 12.70
CA TYR A 417 -18.16 -8.18 12.81
C TYR A 417 -18.70 -9.05 13.95
N LEU A 418 -19.06 -8.46 15.10
CA LEU A 418 -19.67 -9.20 16.21
C LEU A 418 -21.05 -9.82 15.90
N ASN A 419 -21.73 -9.38 14.83
CA ASN A 419 -23.09 -9.77 14.46
C ASN A 419 -23.17 -10.66 13.20
N THR A 420 -22.04 -11.00 12.56
CA THR A 420 -22.01 -11.95 11.42
C THR A 420 -21.58 -13.33 11.91
N ASP A 421 -22.54 -14.24 12.02
CA ASP A 421 -22.36 -15.59 12.55
C ASP A 421 -21.57 -16.51 11.61
N LYS A 422 -20.24 -16.56 11.77
CA LYS A 422 -19.39 -17.76 11.61
C LYS A 422 -18.19 -17.64 12.57
N ASN A 423 -18.34 -18.23 13.76
CA ASN A 423 -17.45 -18.07 14.93
C ASN A 423 -15.98 -18.53 14.76
N GLY A 424 -15.57 -19.03 13.59
CA GLY A 424 -14.17 -19.42 13.31
C GLY A 424 -13.31 -18.37 12.61
N LEU A 425 -13.91 -17.40 11.90
CA LEU A 425 -13.19 -16.43 11.03
C LEU A 425 -13.12 -15.01 11.62
N LEU A 426 -13.71 -14.78 12.79
CA LEU A 426 -13.85 -13.44 13.36
C LEU A 426 -12.56 -12.92 14.00
N GLU A 427 -11.81 -13.80 14.66
CA GLU A 427 -10.55 -13.46 15.34
C GLU A 427 -9.52 -12.99 14.29
N GLU A 428 -9.37 -13.73 13.18
CA GLU A 428 -8.47 -13.39 12.07
C GLU A 428 -8.89 -12.11 11.32
N ARG A 429 -10.19 -11.89 11.09
CA ARG A 429 -10.69 -10.68 10.41
C ARG A 429 -10.51 -9.41 11.25
N ILE A 430 -10.72 -9.50 12.56
CA ILE A 430 -10.51 -8.39 13.48
C ILE A 430 -9.02 -8.12 13.65
N ASP A 431 -8.19 -9.16 13.78
CA ASP A 431 -6.74 -9.00 13.82
C ASP A 431 -6.23 -8.33 12.53
N ASN A 432 -6.69 -8.77 11.35
CA ASN A 432 -6.34 -8.13 10.09
C ASN A 432 -6.85 -6.69 9.97
N TYR A 433 -8.05 -6.39 10.48
CA TYR A 433 -8.59 -5.03 10.46
C TYR A 433 -7.86 -4.09 11.44
N LEU A 434 -7.53 -4.56 12.64
CA LEU A 434 -6.79 -3.79 13.65
C LEU A 434 -5.33 -3.60 13.23
N ASN A 435 -4.72 -4.62 12.62
CA ASN A 435 -3.35 -4.54 12.15
C ASN A 435 -3.20 -3.66 10.91
N ARG A 436 -4.24 -3.39 10.11
CA ARG A 436 -4.22 -2.35 9.04
C ARG A 436 -3.85 -0.96 9.57
N PHE A 437 -4.08 -0.68 10.85
CA PHE A 437 -3.71 0.58 11.50
C PHE A 437 -2.31 0.55 12.14
N ASN A 438 -1.64 -0.60 12.11
CA ASN A 438 -0.21 -0.70 12.38
C ASN A 438 0.50 -0.52 11.04
N ALA A 439 0.70 0.75 10.67
CA ALA A 439 1.72 1.09 9.70
C ALA A 439 3.05 0.50 10.21
N THR A 440 3.73 -0.17 9.28
CA THR A 440 5.15 -0.55 9.26
C THR A 440 5.96 -0.02 10.45
N GLU A 441 6.59 -0.91 11.20
CA GLU A 441 7.78 -0.53 11.95
C GLU A 441 8.73 0.12 10.94
N THR A 442 8.83 1.45 11.00
CA THR A 442 9.83 2.20 10.26
C THR A 442 11.15 1.59 10.68
N THR A 443 11.77 0.83 9.78
CA THR A 443 13.06 0.22 10.06
C THR A 443 14.02 1.39 10.15
N SER A 444 14.31 1.84 11.37
CA SER A 444 15.24 2.94 11.60
C SER A 444 16.56 2.54 10.95
N GLN A 445 16.92 3.23 9.88
CA GLN A 445 18.16 2.97 9.16
C GLN A 445 19.32 3.15 10.15
N GLN A 446 20.21 2.16 10.21
CA GLN A 446 21.37 2.23 11.10
C GLN A 446 22.45 3.01 10.36
N LEU A 447 22.71 4.23 10.82
CA LEU A 447 23.82 5.04 10.34
C LEU A 447 25.03 4.83 11.25
N PHE A 448 26.13 4.38 10.66
CA PHE A 448 27.43 4.37 11.32
C PHE A 448 28.17 5.62 10.88
N LEU A 449 28.02 6.71 11.65
CA LEU A 449 28.80 7.94 11.47
C LEU A 449 29.96 7.95 12.46
N VAL A 450 31.06 8.59 12.06
CA VAL A 450 32.23 8.77 12.93
C VAL A 450 32.43 10.26 13.15
N ASP A 451 32.25 10.70 14.39
CA ASP A 451 32.53 12.08 14.80
C ASP A 451 34.05 12.35 14.86
N ASP A 452 34.43 13.62 14.69
CA ASP A 452 35.83 14.06 14.64
C ASP A 452 36.63 13.72 15.92
N ASP A 453 35.95 13.65 17.08
CA ASP A 453 36.55 13.48 18.40
C ASP A 453 36.69 12.01 18.87
N ILE A 454 36.32 11.02 18.04
CA ILE A 454 36.32 9.61 18.43
C ILE A 454 37.54 8.86 17.88
N GLU A 455 38.22 8.14 18.78
CA GLU A 455 39.30 7.21 18.46
C GLU A 455 38.78 6.01 17.66
N LEU A 456 39.40 5.73 16.52
CA LEU A 456 38.95 4.68 15.60
C LEU A 456 39.34 3.30 16.14
N GLU A 457 38.36 2.40 16.21
CA GLU A 457 38.59 1.00 16.52
C GLU A 457 39.29 0.29 15.34
N LYS A 458 40.06 -0.77 15.62
CA LYS A 458 40.62 -1.60 14.56
C LYS A 458 39.55 -2.55 14.01
N LEU A 459 39.29 -2.51 12.70
CA LEU A 459 38.36 -3.41 12.02
C LEU A 459 39.10 -4.66 11.55
N VAL A 460 38.57 -5.85 11.83
CA VAL A 460 39.16 -7.13 11.41
C VAL A 460 38.16 -7.90 10.58
N PHE A 461 38.40 -8.01 9.28
CA PHE A 461 37.52 -8.76 8.39
C PHE A 461 37.77 -10.28 8.47
N PRO A 462 36.74 -11.11 8.31
CA PRO A 462 36.91 -12.55 8.16
C PRO A 462 37.64 -12.89 6.86
N ILE A 463 38.54 -13.89 6.90
CA ILE A 463 39.20 -14.44 5.71
C ILE A 463 38.39 -15.65 5.22
N TYR A 464 37.99 -15.63 3.96
CA TYR A 464 37.37 -16.76 3.29
C TYR A 464 38.28 -17.25 2.16
N GLU A 465 38.55 -18.56 2.10
CA GLU A 465 39.38 -19.15 1.04
C GLU A 465 38.74 -19.01 -0.34
N ASN A 466 37.41 -19.14 -0.40
CA ASN A 466 36.62 -19.02 -1.61
C ASN A 466 35.52 -17.97 -1.40
N PRO A 467 35.85 -16.66 -1.50
CA PRO A 467 34.84 -15.61 -1.39
C PRO A 467 33.82 -15.77 -2.51
N LYS A 468 32.54 -15.59 -2.19
CA LYS A 468 31.45 -15.63 -3.18
C LYS A 468 31.31 -14.29 -3.88
N VAL A 469 31.47 -13.19 -3.14
CA VAL A 469 31.43 -11.82 -3.65
C VAL A 469 32.75 -11.09 -3.38
N THR A 470 33.26 -10.39 -4.37
CA THR A 470 34.32 -9.38 -4.19
C THR A 470 33.66 -8.01 -4.11
N ILE A 471 33.76 -7.34 -2.96
CA ILE A 471 33.32 -5.96 -2.76
C ILE A 471 34.48 -5.04 -3.14
N ILE A 472 34.30 -4.20 -4.14
CA ILE A 472 35.29 -3.22 -4.60
C ILE A 472 34.82 -1.84 -4.18
N ILE A 473 35.66 -1.14 -3.42
CA ILE A 473 35.38 0.21 -2.93
C ILE A 473 36.40 1.17 -3.55
N PRO A 474 36.00 2.00 -4.53
CA PRO A 474 36.84 3.07 -5.04
C PRO A 474 36.99 4.18 -4.02
N VAL A 475 38.22 4.62 -3.77
CA VAL A 475 38.56 5.61 -2.75
C VAL A 475 39.49 6.67 -3.33
N TYR A 476 39.18 7.94 -3.02
CA TYR A 476 40.06 9.08 -3.20
C TYR A 476 39.85 10.05 -2.02
N ASN A 477 40.67 9.88 -0.97
CA ASN A 477 40.51 10.52 0.34
C ASN A 477 39.17 10.18 1.04
N GLN A 478 38.73 11.04 1.97
CA GLN A 478 37.53 10.87 2.80
C GLN A 478 37.58 9.64 3.71
N TRP A 479 38.72 9.43 4.37
CA TRP A 479 38.98 8.27 5.24
C TRP A 479 37.84 7.95 6.23
N ARG A 480 37.22 8.95 6.87
CA ARG A 480 36.13 8.73 7.84
C ARG A 480 34.88 8.08 7.21
N TYR A 481 34.53 8.47 5.98
CA TYR A 481 33.44 7.84 5.23
C TYR A 481 33.82 6.41 4.80
N THR A 482 35.05 6.23 4.31
CA THR A 482 35.57 4.91 3.96
C THR A 482 35.55 3.96 5.16
N TYR A 483 35.99 4.42 6.33
CA TYR A 483 35.94 3.66 7.58
C TYR A 483 34.50 3.34 8.01
N ALA A 484 33.58 4.30 7.92
CA ALA A 484 32.16 4.09 8.20
C ALA A 484 31.52 3.05 7.27
N CYS A 485 31.83 3.12 5.97
CA CYS A 485 31.42 2.14 4.97
C CYS A 485 31.95 0.74 5.34
N LEU A 486 33.25 0.60 5.61
CA LEU A 486 33.86 -0.67 6.04
C LEU A 486 33.24 -1.22 7.32
N LYS A 487 32.99 -0.36 8.32
CA LYS A 487 32.33 -0.76 9.56
C LYS A 487 30.91 -1.27 9.30
N SER A 488 30.16 -0.62 8.41
CA SER A 488 28.82 -1.05 8.03
C SER A 488 28.83 -2.42 7.34
N ILE A 489 29.78 -2.68 6.43
CA ILE A 489 29.94 -3.99 5.77
C ILE A 489 30.25 -5.08 6.81
N LEU A 490 31.21 -4.82 7.70
CA LEU A 490 31.61 -5.80 8.71
C LEU A 490 30.45 -6.21 9.62
N LEU A 491 29.58 -5.26 9.99
CA LEU A 491 28.46 -5.49 10.91
C LEU A 491 27.21 -6.06 10.23
N GLN A 492 26.97 -5.71 8.96
CA GLN A 492 25.72 -6.03 8.26
C GLN A 492 25.83 -7.21 7.28
N THR A 493 26.99 -7.88 7.19
CA THR A 493 27.22 -9.02 6.30
C THR A 493 27.62 -10.31 7.05
N PRO A 494 26.74 -10.93 7.86
CA PRO A 494 27.09 -12.13 8.62
C PRO A 494 27.03 -13.45 7.82
N GLY A 495 26.33 -13.49 6.67
CA GLY A 495 25.87 -14.75 6.05
C GLY A 495 26.56 -15.20 4.75
N ILE A 496 27.26 -14.31 4.04
CA ILE A 496 27.84 -14.59 2.73
C ILE A 496 29.37 -14.49 2.80
N PRO A 497 30.14 -15.46 2.26
CA PRO A 497 31.58 -15.32 2.10
C PRO A 497 31.91 -14.16 1.15
N TYR A 498 32.68 -13.18 1.59
CA TYR A 498 33.09 -12.04 0.76
C TYR A 498 34.55 -11.66 1.00
N GLU A 499 35.14 -10.96 0.04
CA GLU A 499 36.41 -10.24 0.23
C GLU A 499 36.21 -8.76 -0.08
N VAL A 500 37.05 -7.90 0.51
CA VAL A 500 37.02 -6.45 0.29
C VAL A 500 38.30 -6.01 -0.40
N ILE A 501 38.15 -5.29 -1.51
CA ILE A 501 39.22 -4.65 -2.26
C ILE A 501 39.02 -3.14 -2.20
N ILE A 502 39.99 -2.43 -1.63
CA ILE A 502 40.07 -0.98 -1.67
C ILE A 502 40.85 -0.58 -2.92
N ALA A 503 40.17 0.09 -3.84
CA ALA A 503 40.76 0.65 -5.05
C ALA A 503 41.15 2.11 -4.76
N ASP A 504 42.40 2.34 -4.34
CA ASP A 504 42.88 3.65 -3.90
C ASP A 504 43.51 4.44 -5.06
N ASP A 505 42.83 5.50 -5.49
CA ASP A 505 43.23 6.39 -6.59
C ASP A 505 44.18 7.51 -6.12
N VAL A 506 45.24 7.10 -5.41
CA VAL A 506 46.32 7.97 -4.91
C VAL A 506 45.88 8.93 -3.78
N SER A 507 45.14 8.41 -2.79
CA SER A 507 44.72 9.17 -1.61
C SER A 507 45.90 9.72 -0.80
N THR A 508 45.69 10.89 -0.19
CA THR A 508 46.68 11.67 0.57
C THR A 508 46.33 11.85 2.05
N ASP A 509 45.13 11.43 2.46
CA ASP A 509 44.68 11.44 3.85
C ASP A 509 45.04 10.12 4.57
N ASP A 510 44.40 9.85 5.71
CA ASP A 510 44.65 8.64 6.50
C ASP A 510 44.29 7.33 5.78
N THR A 511 43.66 7.38 4.60
CA THR A 511 43.54 6.21 3.70
C THR A 511 44.91 5.61 3.36
N MET A 512 45.99 6.41 3.36
CA MET A 512 47.37 5.91 3.21
C MET A 512 47.77 4.90 4.29
N LYS A 513 47.16 5.01 5.47
CA LYS A 513 47.42 4.20 6.65
C LYS A 513 46.31 3.18 6.92
N ILE A 514 45.49 2.85 5.91
CA ILE A 514 44.35 1.93 6.07
C ILE A 514 44.71 0.61 6.77
N ASN A 515 45.91 0.07 6.49
CA ASN A 515 46.42 -1.17 7.10
C ASN A 515 46.71 -1.05 8.61
N GLU A 516 46.81 0.17 9.17
CA GLU A 516 46.93 0.39 10.61
C GLU A 516 45.57 0.21 11.31
N TYR A 517 44.47 0.49 10.60
CA TYR A 517 43.10 0.49 11.12
C TYR A 517 42.26 -0.72 10.69
N VAL A 518 42.64 -1.40 9.61
CA VAL A 518 41.83 -2.47 9.00
C VAL A 518 42.73 -3.65 8.62
N ASP A 519 42.41 -4.83 9.17
CA ASP A 519 43.05 -6.10 8.82
C ASP A 519 42.21 -6.92 7.84
N ASN A 520 42.88 -7.81 7.09
CA ASN A 520 42.30 -8.81 6.20
C ASN A 520 41.51 -8.24 5.00
N ILE A 521 41.95 -7.09 4.48
CA ILE A 521 41.47 -6.50 3.22
C ILE A 521 42.60 -6.46 2.18
N THR A 522 42.25 -6.32 0.90
CA THR A 522 43.23 -6.08 -0.17
C THR A 522 43.21 -4.61 -0.56
N VAL A 523 44.37 -3.96 -0.62
CA VAL A 523 44.49 -2.56 -1.05
C VAL A 523 45.24 -2.51 -2.37
N VAL A 524 44.55 -2.10 -3.43
CA VAL A 524 45.12 -1.87 -4.76
C VAL A 524 45.29 -0.37 -4.92
N ARG A 525 46.53 0.11 -4.81
CA ARG A 525 46.86 1.54 -4.90
C ARG A 525 47.52 1.83 -6.24
N ASP A 526 46.97 2.78 -6.99
CA ASP A 526 47.55 3.24 -8.24
C ASP A 526 48.71 4.23 -8.01
N GLU A 527 49.63 4.31 -8.98
CA GLU A 527 50.77 5.25 -8.97
C GLU A 527 50.40 6.65 -9.46
N ILE A 528 49.33 6.75 -10.25
CA ILE A 528 48.82 7.99 -10.85
C ILE A 528 47.30 8.04 -10.65
N ASN A 529 46.74 9.24 -10.52
CA ASN A 529 45.29 9.39 -10.44
C ASN A 529 44.67 9.07 -11.80
N ARG A 530 43.95 7.94 -11.90
CA ARG A 530 43.33 7.43 -13.14
C ARG A 530 41.84 7.77 -13.23
N GLY A 531 41.25 8.24 -12.13
CA GLY A 531 39.81 8.50 -12.04
C GLY A 531 39.00 7.24 -11.75
N PHE A 532 37.75 7.46 -11.33
CA PHE A 532 36.82 6.44 -10.85
C PHE A 532 36.75 5.20 -11.75
N LEU A 533 36.49 5.42 -13.04
CA LEU A 533 36.24 4.34 -14.00
C LEU A 533 37.43 3.38 -14.14
N LEU A 534 38.62 3.93 -14.39
CA LEU A 534 39.83 3.13 -14.62
C LEU A 534 40.32 2.47 -13.34
N ASN A 535 40.14 3.13 -12.19
CA ASN A 535 40.48 2.57 -10.89
C ASN A 535 39.60 1.34 -10.56
N CYS A 536 38.30 1.42 -10.81
CA CYS A 536 37.38 0.28 -10.69
C CYS A 536 37.78 -0.88 -11.62
N ASN A 537 38.08 -0.61 -12.89
CA ASN A 537 38.53 -1.63 -13.85
C ASN A 537 39.83 -2.32 -13.41
N ASN A 538 40.81 -1.55 -12.91
CA ASN A 538 42.07 -2.08 -12.40
C ASN A 538 41.86 -2.99 -11.18
N ALA A 539 41.10 -2.52 -10.18
CA ALA A 539 40.81 -3.29 -8.98
C ALA A 539 40.02 -4.58 -9.26
N ALA A 540 39.13 -4.56 -10.26
CA ALA A 540 38.37 -5.73 -10.67
C ALA A 540 39.25 -6.90 -11.15
N THR A 541 40.48 -6.64 -11.64
CA THR A 541 41.41 -7.69 -12.04
C THR A 541 41.91 -8.56 -10.87
N TYR A 542 41.77 -8.08 -9.63
CA TYR A 542 42.13 -8.80 -8.42
C TYR A 542 40.96 -9.55 -7.77
N ALA A 543 39.75 -9.43 -8.33
CA ALA A 543 38.54 -10.05 -7.80
C ALA A 543 38.55 -11.57 -7.94
N LYS A 544 38.27 -12.30 -6.84
CA LYS A 544 38.18 -13.77 -6.80
C LYS A 544 36.75 -14.28 -6.74
N GLY A 545 35.82 -13.45 -6.27
CA GLY A 545 34.41 -13.79 -6.13
C GLY A 545 33.74 -14.15 -7.46
N ALA A 546 32.69 -14.97 -7.41
CA ALA A 546 31.84 -15.22 -8.58
C ALA A 546 31.09 -13.93 -9.02
N TYR A 547 30.90 -13.00 -8.08
CA TYR A 547 30.25 -11.72 -8.29
C TYR A 547 31.17 -10.57 -7.88
N ILE A 548 31.12 -9.49 -8.64
CA ILE A 548 31.76 -8.22 -8.31
C ILE A 548 30.67 -7.27 -7.82
N PHE A 549 30.84 -6.72 -6.62
CA PHE A 549 29.97 -5.69 -6.06
C PHE A 549 30.75 -4.37 -5.96
N LEU A 550 30.39 -3.40 -6.80
CA LEU A 550 30.95 -2.05 -6.75
C LEU A 550 30.13 -1.23 -5.74
N LEU A 551 30.82 -0.67 -4.75
CA LEU A 551 30.21 0.07 -3.65
C LEU A 551 31.01 1.36 -3.39
N ASN A 552 30.39 2.52 -3.49
CA ASN A 552 31.08 3.78 -3.21
C ASN A 552 31.49 3.90 -1.74
N ASN A 553 32.58 4.63 -1.47
CA ASN A 553 33.10 4.81 -0.11
C ASN A 553 32.22 5.71 0.79
N ASP A 554 31.35 6.53 0.21
CA ASP A 554 30.36 7.37 0.90
C ASP A 554 29.01 6.67 1.03
N THR A 555 29.02 5.39 1.41
CA THR A 555 27.83 4.57 1.60
C THR A 555 27.78 3.91 2.98
N ASN A 556 26.57 3.55 3.40
CA ASN A 556 26.32 2.79 4.60
C ASN A 556 25.31 1.67 4.30
N VAL A 557 25.79 0.43 4.24
CA VAL A 557 24.96 -0.72 3.88
C VAL A 557 24.04 -1.11 5.04
N GLN A 558 22.82 -1.53 4.73
CA GLN A 558 21.84 -1.97 5.74
C GLN A 558 21.78 -3.49 5.85
N ALA A 559 21.10 -4.01 6.87
CA ALA A 559 20.97 -5.45 7.09
C ALA A 559 20.42 -6.19 5.85
N ASN A 560 20.93 -7.40 5.60
CA ASN A 560 20.54 -8.30 4.49
C ASN A 560 20.78 -7.76 3.07
N TYR A 561 21.53 -6.66 2.90
CA TYR A 561 21.75 -6.07 1.58
C TYR A 561 22.41 -7.08 0.61
N LEU A 562 23.54 -7.68 1.03
CA LEU A 562 24.32 -8.56 0.16
C LEU A 562 23.61 -9.89 -0.10
N ASP A 563 23.02 -10.48 0.94
CA ASP A 563 22.32 -11.76 0.85
C ASP A 563 21.18 -11.68 -0.18
N SER A 564 20.39 -10.60 -0.12
CA SER A 564 19.27 -10.40 -1.05
C SER A 564 19.70 -10.15 -2.50
N LEU A 565 20.88 -9.54 -2.73
CA LEU A 565 21.45 -9.37 -4.06
C LEU A 565 21.94 -10.72 -4.62
N VAL A 566 22.62 -11.52 -3.80
CA VAL A 566 23.13 -12.85 -4.18
C VAL A 566 21.98 -13.82 -4.48
N GLU A 567 20.98 -13.87 -3.61
CA GLU A 567 19.78 -14.70 -3.83
C GLU A 567 19.08 -14.33 -5.14
N LEU A 568 18.93 -13.03 -5.43
CA LEU A 568 18.27 -12.58 -6.66
C LEU A 568 19.09 -12.94 -7.90
N ILE A 569 20.39 -12.63 -7.94
CA ILE A 569 21.20 -12.92 -9.14
C ILE A 569 21.32 -14.43 -9.39
N GLU A 570 21.25 -15.28 -8.36
CA GLU A 570 21.28 -16.74 -8.50
C GLU A 570 19.93 -17.35 -8.90
N SER A 571 18.82 -16.66 -8.64
CA SER A 571 17.47 -17.17 -8.90
C SER A 571 17.17 -17.44 -10.38
N ASP A 572 17.81 -16.68 -11.30
CA ASP A 572 17.67 -16.85 -12.75
C ASP A 572 19.03 -16.58 -13.42
N LYS A 573 19.54 -17.56 -14.17
CA LYS A 573 20.82 -17.45 -14.89
C LYS A 573 20.85 -16.30 -15.90
N ARG A 574 19.67 -15.83 -16.35
CA ARG A 574 19.53 -14.67 -17.25
C ARG A 574 19.70 -13.34 -16.53
N ILE A 575 19.78 -13.29 -15.20
CA ILE A 575 20.07 -12.06 -14.46
C ILE A 575 21.59 -11.86 -14.46
N GLY A 576 22.04 -10.79 -15.11
CA GLY A 576 23.46 -10.45 -15.25
C GLY A 576 23.93 -9.40 -14.25
N MET A 577 23.05 -8.46 -13.90
CA MET A 577 23.34 -7.35 -13.01
C MET A 577 22.17 -7.07 -12.07
N VAL A 578 22.47 -6.80 -10.80
CA VAL A 578 21.48 -6.41 -9.78
C VAL A 578 21.96 -5.20 -8.98
N GLY A 579 21.01 -4.41 -8.49
CA GLY A 579 21.29 -3.15 -7.80
C GLY A 579 20.53 -2.96 -6.50
N SER A 580 21.07 -2.13 -5.61
CA SER A 580 20.42 -1.76 -4.36
C SER A 580 19.46 -0.58 -4.53
N LYS A 581 18.43 -0.51 -3.68
CA LYS A 581 17.64 0.70 -3.46
C LYS A 581 18.47 1.69 -2.64
N LEU A 582 18.61 2.91 -3.14
CA LEU A 582 19.40 3.96 -2.50
C LEU A 582 18.50 4.92 -1.72
N VAL A 583 18.92 5.29 -0.52
CA VAL A 583 18.23 6.24 0.36
C VAL A 583 19.22 7.29 0.86
N TYR A 584 18.73 8.49 1.10
CA TYR A 584 19.52 9.55 1.72
C TYR A 584 19.66 9.30 3.24
N PRO A 585 20.66 9.91 3.90
CA PRO A 585 20.82 9.82 5.35
C PRO A 585 19.62 10.37 6.15
N ASP A 586 18.80 11.23 5.56
CA ASP A 586 17.57 11.75 6.16
C ASP A 586 16.37 10.79 6.03
N GLY A 587 16.57 9.62 5.41
CA GLY A 587 15.57 8.58 5.23
C GLY A 587 14.77 8.69 3.93
N ARG A 588 14.88 9.77 3.15
CA ARG A 588 14.16 9.91 1.87
C ARG A 588 14.74 9.02 0.78
N LEU A 589 13.91 8.63 -0.18
CA LEU A 589 14.35 7.82 -1.30
C LEU A 589 15.32 8.61 -2.21
N GLN A 590 16.43 8.00 -2.59
CA GLN A 590 17.36 8.56 -3.57
C GLN A 590 17.15 7.92 -4.94
N GLU A 591 17.04 6.60 -5.00
CA GLU A 591 16.84 5.85 -6.23
C GLU A 591 16.19 4.48 -5.96
N ALA A 592 15.13 4.16 -6.70
CA ALA A 592 14.53 2.83 -6.78
C ALA A 592 14.53 2.33 -8.23
N GLY A 593 15.74 2.31 -8.83
CA GLY A 593 15.99 2.05 -10.24
C GLY A 593 16.14 3.34 -11.05
N GLY A 594 17.02 3.30 -12.05
CA GLY A 594 17.20 4.40 -12.99
C GLY A 594 16.38 4.22 -14.27
N ILE A 595 15.82 5.32 -14.78
CA ILE A 595 15.19 5.41 -16.10
C ILE A 595 16.13 6.19 -17.03
N ILE A 596 16.31 5.69 -18.26
CA ILE A 596 16.96 6.42 -19.34
C ILE A 596 15.92 6.82 -20.38
N TRP A 597 15.93 8.08 -20.79
CA TRP A 597 15.05 8.61 -21.84
C TRP A 597 15.71 8.48 -23.21
N ASN A 598 14.93 8.62 -24.27
CA ASN A 598 15.41 8.50 -25.65
C ASN A 598 16.43 9.57 -26.06
N ASP A 599 16.55 10.65 -25.31
CA ASP A 599 17.57 11.69 -25.45
C ASP A 599 18.82 11.38 -24.62
N ALA A 600 18.90 10.21 -23.97
CA ALA A 600 19.90 9.81 -22.98
C ALA A 600 19.89 10.61 -21.67
N GLY A 601 18.80 11.32 -21.34
CA GLY A 601 18.58 11.86 -20.01
C GLY A 601 18.37 10.74 -18.99
N GLY A 602 19.03 10.83 -17.84
CA GLY A 602 18.87 9.88 -16.73
C GLY A 602 17.96 10.43 -15.64
N TRP A 603 17.08 9.57 -15.09
CA TRP A 603 16.21 9.90 -13.97
C TRP A 603 16.29 8.81 -12.90
N ASN A 604 16.78 9.17 -11.71
CA ASN A 604 16.74 8.34 -10.51
C ASN A 604 15.30 8.23 -10.01
N TYR A 605 14.62 7.12 -10.31
CA TYR A 605 13.19 6.99 -10.07
C TYR A 605 12.87 7.04 -8.58
N GLY A 606 11.93 7.90 -8.19
CA GLY A 606 11.51 8.09 -6.80
C GLY A 606 12.39 9.03 -5.97
N ARG A 607 13.32 9.78 -6.59
CA ARG A 607 14.16 10.77 -5.87
C ARG A 607 13.31 11.73 -5.03
N LEU A 608 13.66 11.87 -3.75
CA LEU A 608 12.99 12.65 -2.69
C LEU A 608 11.61 12.15 -2.24
N ASP A 609 11.16 10.99 -2.73
CA ASP A 609 9.88 10.39 -2.35
C ASP A 609 9.99 9.47 -1.12
N GLU A 610 8.87 8.92 -0.67
CA GLU A 610 8.77 8.00 0.46
C GLU A 610 9.23 6.58 0.05
N PRO A 611 10.31 6.03 0.65
CA PRO A 611 10.96 4.79 0.21
C PRO A 611 10.12 3.52 0.43
N ASP A 612 9.10 3.59 1.29
CA ASP A 612 8.19 2.48 1.64
C ASP A 612 6.95 2.39 0.74
N THR A 613 6.83 3.28 -0.25
CA THR A 613 5.74 3.26 -1.23
C THR A 613 5.81 1.98 -2.08
N THR A 614 4.67 1.34 -2.33
CA THR A 614 4.57 0.01 -2.97
C THR A 614 5.33 -0.07 -4.31
N GLN A 615 5.33 1.01 -5.09
CA GLN A 615 5.96 1.08 -6.41
C GLN A 615 7.50 1.00 -6.40
N TYR A 616 8.11 1.10 -5.22
CA TYR A 616 9.55 1.02 -4.99
C TYR A 616 9.99 -0.27 -4.29
N ASN A 617 9.05 -1.16 -3.93
CA ASN A 617 9.29 -2.27 -3.00
C ASN A 617 9.08 -3.67 -3.59
N TYR A 618 9.13 -3.81 -4.92
CA TYR A 618 9.15 -5.11 -5.60
C TYR A 618 10.37 -5.23 -6.54
N VAL A 619 10.81 -6.46 -6.79
CA VAL A 619 11.90 -6.76 -7.72
C VAL A 619 11.45 -6.41 -9.14
N LYS A 620 12.25 -5.63 -9.87
CA LYS A 620 11.86 -5.17 -11.21
C LYS A 620 13.05 -4.94 -12.12
N GLU A 621 12.80 -5.06 -13.42
CA GLU A 621 13.76 -4.66 -14.46
C GLU A 621 13.86 -3.14 -14.56
N VAL A 622 15.06 -2.64 -14.78
CA VAL A 622 15.34 -1.19 -14.84
C VAL A 622 16.30 -0.87 -15.97
N ASP A 623 16.36 0.39 -16.39
CA ASP A 623 17.27 0.82 -17.46
C ASP A 623 18.72 0.87 -16.99
N TYR A 624 18.95 1.27 -15.74
CA TYR A 624 20.25 1.19 -15.09
C TYR A 624 20.10 1.22 -13.57
N ILE A 625 21.21 0.99 -12.87
CA ILE A 625 21.34 1.24 -11.44
C ILE A 625 22.57 2.14 -11.28
N SER A 626 22.47 3.15 -10.41
CA SER A 626 23.62 4.00 -10.08
C SER A 626 24.82 3.19 -9.60
N GLY A 627 26.02 3.53 -10.10
CA GLY A 627 27.29 2.88 -9.74
C GLY A 627 27.66 2.91 -8.24
N ALA A 628 26.85 3.55 -7.39
CA ALA A 628 27.01 3.58 -5.95
C ALA A 628 26.86 2.21 -5.26
N ALA A 629 26.04 1.31 -5.79
CA ALA A 629 25.81 -0.03 -5.22
C ALA A 629 25.27 -1.04 -6.26
N ILE A 630 26.17 -1.57 -7.10
CA ILE A 630 25.82 -2.51 -8.20
C ILE A 630 26.60 -3.82 -8.09
N MET A 631 25.92 -4.94 -8.35
CA MET A 631 26.53 -6.27 -8.40
C MET A 631 26.38 -6.88 -9.79
N ILE A 632 27.46 -7.45 -10.31
CA ILE A 632 27.50 -8.09 -11.63
C ILE A 632 28.23 -9.43 -11.55
N ARG A 633 27.86 -10.39 -12.40
CA ARG A 633 28.61 -11.65 -12.57
C ARG A 633 30.03 -11.34 -13.04
N ARG A 634 31.05 -11.91 -12.38
CA ARG A 634 32.46 -11.68 -12.75
C ARG A 634 32.74 -12.12 -14.19
N GLU A 635 32.24 -13.28 -14.60
CA GLU A 635 32.38 -13.77 -15.99
C GLU A 635 31.75 -12.79 -17.01
N LEU A 636 30.62 -12.17 -16.67
CA LEU A 636 29.97 -11.18 -17.54
C LEU A 636 30.78 -9.89 -17.60
N TRP A 637 31.27 -9.40 -16.45
CA TRP A 637 32.16 -8.25 -16.38
C TRP A 637 33.42 -8.44 -17.24
N GLU A 638 34.07 -9.60 -17.14
CA GLU A 638 35.23 -9.98 -17.96
C GLU A 638 34.88 -10.03 -19.45
N SER A 639 33.70 -10.56 -19.81
CA SER A 639 33.26 -10.63 -21.22
C SER A 639 32.93 -9.26 -21.84
N ILE A 640 32.39 -8.34 -21.03
CA ILE A 640 32.11 -6.96 -21.45
C ILE A 640 33.40 -6.15 -21.55
N GLY A 641 34.39 -6.44 -20.70
CA GLY A 641 35.64 -5.69 -20.58
C GLY A 641 35.62 -4.61 -19.50
N GLY A 642 34.69 -4.70 -18.54
CA GLY A 642 34.50 -3.72 -17.47
C GLY A 642 33.78 -2.45 -17.92
N PHE A 643 34.02 -1.33 -17.23
CA PHE A 643 33.50 -0.03 -17.65
C PHE A 643 34.19 0.47 -18.92
N ASP A 644 33.42 1.07 -19.82
CA ASP A 644 33.89 1.53 -21.11
C ASP A 644 34.73 2.82 -20.99
N GLU A 645 36.00 2.75 -21.41
CA GLU A 645 36.96 3.86 -21.28
C GLU A 645 36.57 5.12 -22.07
N ARG A 646 35.58 5.04 -22.98
CA ARG A 646 35.04 6.24 -23.65
C ARG A 646 34.47 7.26 -22.68
N TYR A 647 34.05 6.84 -21.49
CA TYR A 647 33.43 7.72 -20.49
C TYR A 647 34.40 8.24 -19.42
N VAL A 648 35.71 8.02 -19.59
CA VAL A 648 36.74 8.55 -18.66
C VAL A 648 36.61 10.08 -18.51
N PRO A 649 36.66 10.62 -17.27
CA PRO A 649 36.93 9.91 -16.02
C PRO A 649 35.70 9.33 -15.28
N ALA A 650 34.47 9.78 -15.58
CA ALA A 650 33.22 9.35 -14.93
C ALA A 650 31.98 9.90 -15.67
N TYR A 651 30.79 9.48 -15.21
CA TYR A 651 29.44 9.65 -15.76
C TYR A 651 29.17 8.86 -17.06
N PHE A 652 28.02 8.16 -17.07
CA PHE A 652 27.53 7.21 -18.10
C PHE A 652 28.16 5.81 -18.09
N GLU A 653 29.17 5.54 -17.26
CA GLU A 653 29.80 4.23 -17.15
C GLU A 653 28.86 3.14 -16.64
N ASP A 654 28.02 3.47 -15.65
CA ASP A 654 27.04 2.56 -15.05
C ASP A 654 25.84 2.32 -15.98
N SER A 655 25.37 3.38 -16.63
CA SER A 655 24.32 3.33 -17.66
C SER A 655 24.79 2.50 -18.85
N ASP A 656 26.02 2.70 -19.32
CA ASP A 656 26.58 1.94 -20.44
C ASP A 656 26.76 0.47 -20.10
N LEU A 657 27.25 0.16 -18.90
CA LEU A 657 27.36 -1.22 -18.41
C LEU A 657 25.99 -1.90 -18.41
N ALA A 658 24.93 -1.22 -17.95
CA ALA A 658 23.57 -1.76 -17.98
C ALA A 658 23.08 -2.08 -19.40
N PHE A 659 23.40 -1.21 -20.37
CA PHE A 659 23.07 -1.43 -21.78
C PHE A 659 23.89 -2.58 -22.39
N GLU A 660 25.18 -2.71 -22.07
CA GLU A 660 26.00 -3.85 -22.50
C GLU A 660 25.49 -5.17 -21.90
N VAL A 661 25.13 -5.19 -20.60
CA VAL A 661 24.53 -6.37 -19.95
C VAL A 661 23.28 -6.83 -20.73
N ARG A 662 22.39 -5.90 -21.10
CA ARG A 662 21.21 -6.21 -21.90
C ARG A 662 21.54 -6.68 -23.32
N LYS A 663 22.50 -6.04 -23.98
CA LYS A 663 22.98 -6.46 -25.30
C LYS A 663 23.57 -7.86 -25.31
N HIS A 664 24.14 -8.31 -24.19
CA HIS A 664 24.60 -9.70 -23.99
C HIS A 664 23.46 -10.69 -23.65
N GLY A 665 22.20 -10.24 -23.67
CA GLY A 665 21.02 -11.07 -23.43
C GLY A 665 20.67 -11.26 -21.94
N TYR A 666 21.28 -10.49 -21.05
CA TYR A 666 21.03 -10.55 -19.61
C TYR A 666 20.07 -9.45 -19.13
N LYS A 667 19.42 -9.70 -18.00
CA LYS A 667 18.55 -8.74 -17.30
C LYS A 667 19.33 -7.90 -16.31
N VAL A 668 18.85 -6.67 -16.10
CA VAL A 668 19.28 -5.74 -15.06
C VAL A 668 18.12 -5.55 -14.10
N LEU A 669 18.30 -5.88 -12.81
CA LEU A 669 17.22 -5.83 -11.81
C LEU A 669 17.54 -4.93 -10.61
N LEU A 670 16.52 -4.27 -10.08
CA LEU A 670 16.54 -3.68 -8.75
C LEU A 670 16.13 -4.71 -7.70
N GLN A 671 16.90 -4.81 -6.60
CA GLN A 671 16.55 -5.56 -5.39
C GLN A 671 16.17 -4.58 -4.26
N PRO A 672 14.88 -4.34 -4.01
CA PRO A 672 14.45 -3.37 -3.00
C PRO A 672 14.73 -3.77 -1.55
N LYS A 673 14.98 -5.06 -1.26
CA LYS A 673 15.44 -5.51 0.07
C LYS A 673 16.90 -5.16 0.33
N SER A 674 17.67 -4.90 -0.72
CA SER A 674 19.03 -4.39 -0.59
C SER A 674 18.97 -2.88 -0.48
N VAL A 675 19.06 -2.36 0.74
CA VAL A 675 19.01 -0.92 1.02
C VAL A 675 20.41 -0.43 1.37
N VAL A 676 20.83 0.65 0.71
CA VAL A 676 22.11 1.32 0.98
C VAL A 676 21.84 2.80 1.17
N VAL A 677 22.31 3.34 2.30
CA VAL A 677 22.32 4.79 2.52
C VAL A 677 23.50 5.37 1.76
N HIS A 678 23.30 6.41 0.97
CA HIS A 678 24.36 7.06 0.21
C HIS A 678 24.33 8.58 0.41
N PHE A 679 25.48 9.15 0.77
CA PHE A 679 25.55 10.54 1.24
C PHE A 679 25.53 11.59 0.10
N GLU A 680 25.87 11.20 -1.14
CA GLU A 680 25.92 12.01 -2.38
C GLU A 680 26.74 13.32 -2.30
N GLY A 681 27.72 13.47 -3.19
CA GLY A 681 28.43 14.75 -3.39
C GLY A 681 29.62 15.01 -2.45
N ILE A 682 29.93 14.09 -1.54
CA ILE A 682 31.09 14.13 -0.64
C ILE A 682 32.39 13.81 -1.37
N SER A 683 32.31 12.86 -2.30
CA SER A 683 33.44 12.38 -3.11
C SER A 683 33.73 13.25 -4.34
N HIS A 684 32.78 14.07 -4.83
CA HIS A 684 32.87 14.73 -6.15
C HIS A 684 32.54 16.23 -6.24
N GLY A 685 32.12 16.89 -5.14
CA GLY A 685 31.87 18.34 -5.12
C GLY A 685 30.59 18.79 -5.87
N THR A 686 29.99 19.91 -5.46
CA THR A 686 28.65 20.36 -5.90
C THR A 686 28.66 21.43 -7.01
N ASN A 687 29.83 21.81 -7.53
CA ASN A 687 29.97 22.95 -8.43
C ASN A 687 29.81 22.57 -9.92
N THR A 688 28.88 23.21 -10.63
CA THR A 688 28.50 22.86 -12.02
C THR A 688 29.33 23.57 -13.09
N ASN A 689 30.06 24.64 -12.75
CA ASN A 689 30.82 25.45 -13.73
C ASN A 689 32.33 25.14 -13.79
N THR A 690 32.84 24.30 -12.89
CA THR A 690 34.19 23.69 -12.97
C THR A 690 34.17 22.37 -12.21
N GLY A 691 34.50 21.24 -12.85
CA GLY A 691 34.55 19.92 -12.19
C GLY A 691 34.08 18.74 -13.05
N ILE A 692 34.12 17.54 -12.45
CA ILE A 692 33.84 16.23 -13.08
C ILE A 692 32.43 16.18 -13.71
N LYS A 693 31.45 16.97 -13.22
CA LYS A 693 30.09 17.07 -13.82
C LYS A 693 30.04 17.64 -15.24
N GLY A 694 31.06 18.40 -15.68
CA GLY A 694 31.17 18.85 -17.07
C GLY A 694 31.35 17.69 -18.07
N TYR A 695 31.82 16.52 -17.61
CA TYR A 695 31.90 15.33 -18.43
C TYR A 695 30.54 14.71 -18.70
N GLN A 696 29.50 14.97 -17.89
CA GLN A 696 28.16 14.43 -18.11
C GLN A 696 27.60 14.86 -19.47
N ILE A 697 27.78 16.13 -19.88
CA ILE A 697 27.31 16.62 -21.18
C ILE A 697 28.10 15.95 -22.34
N LYS A 698 29.43 15.91 -22.24
CA LYS A 698 30.28 15.30 -23.28
C LYS A 698 30.07 13.79 -23.41
N ASN A 699 29.89 13.11 -22.28
CA ASN A 699 29.68 11.66 -22.26
C ASN A 699 28.25 11.29 -22.68
N LYS A 700 27.27 12.17 -22.46
CA LYS A 700 25.91 12.03 -23.03
C LYS A 700 25.97 11.94 -24.57
N GLU A 701 26.75 12.80 -25.22
CA GLU A 701 26.92 12.76 -26.68
C GLU A 701 27.51 11.42 -27.16
N LYS A 702 28.56 10.94 -26.49
CA LYS A 702 29.18 9.62 -26.79
C LYS A 702 28.21 8.46 -26.55
N PHE A 703 27.38 8.55 -25.51
CA PHE A 703 26.37 7.55 -25.19
C PHE A 703 25.29 7.50 -26.27
N ILE A 704 24.81 8.66 -26.72
CA ILE A 704 23.87 8.78 -27.84
C ILE A 704 24.48 8.24 -29.13
N GLU A 705 25.76 8.50 -29.40
CA GLU A 705 26.46 7.96 -30.57
C GLU A 705 26.50 6.42 -30.55
N LYS A 706 26.79 5.83 -29.38
CA LYS A 706 26.85 4.36 -29.21
C LYS A 706 25.47 3.70 -29.27
N TRP A 707 24.49 4.26 -28.57
CA TRP A 707 23.21 3.62 -28.27
C TRP A 707 22.00 4.26 -28.96
N GLY A 708 22.21 5.22 -29.86
CA GLY A 708 21.14 6.03 -30.44
C GLY A 708 19.98 5.24 -31.04
N GLU A 709 20.23 4.07 -31.64
CA GLU A 709 19.18 3.19 -32.17
C GLU A 709 18.39 2.48 -31.06
N VAL A 710 19.06 2.03 -29.99
CA VAL A 710 18.41 1.44 -28.81
C VAL A 710 17.59 2.51 -28.09
N LEU A 711 18.13 3.71 -27.90
CA LEU A 711 17.43 4.84 -27.26
C LEU A 711 16.15 5.22 -28.00
N LYS A 712 16.18 5.26 -29.34
CA LYS A 712 14.98 5.57 -30.14
C LYS A 712 13.94 4.45 -30.15
N SER A 713 14.37 3.19 -30.12
CA SER A 713 13.49 2.03 -30.28
C SER A 713 12.94 1.50 -28.96
N GLU A 714 13.67 1.65 -27.86
CA GLU A 714 13.35 1.05 -26.56
C GLU A 714 13.05 2.05 -25.44
N HIS A 715 13.24 3.36 -25.63
CA HIS A 715 13.05 4.36 -24.58
C HIS A 715 12.05 5.46 -24.98
N PHE A 716 11.38 6.03 -23.97
CA PHE A 716 10.38 7.09 -24.16
C PHE A 716 11.02 8.48 -24.17
N ALA A 717 10.27 9.48 -24.63
CA ALA A 717 10.62 10.88 -24.42
C ALA A 717 10.61 11.21 -22.91
N ASP A 718 11.42 12.20 -22.53
CA ASP A 718 11.58 12.60 -21.12
C ASP A 718 10.23 12.83 -20.43
N ALA A 719 10.08 12.26 -19.23
CA ALA A 719 8.88 12.27 -18.39
C ALA A 719 7.58 11.71 -19.01
N HIS A 720 7.65 11.04 -20.18
CA HIS A 720 6.48 10.40 -20.79
C HIS A 720 6.40 8.92 -20.45
N ASN A 721 5.17 8.42 -20.26
CA ASN A 721 4.90 7.00 -19.97
C ASN A 721 5.72 6.43 -18.80
N VAL A 722 5.92 7.22 -17.74
CA VAL A 722 6.70 6.84 -16.54
C VAL A 722 6.25 5.50 -15.96
N TYR A 723 4.94 5.20 -16.03
CA TYR A 723 4.37 3.92 -15.58
C TYR A 723 5.01 2.70 -16.26
N TRP A 724 5.28 2.79 -17.57
CA TRP A 724 5.96 1.73 -18.31
C TRP A 724 7.49 1.81 -18.21
N ALA A 725 8.04 3.03 -18.13
CA ALA A 725 9.48 3.25 -18.08
C ALA A 725 10.11 2.70 -16.78
N ARG A 726 9.45 2.91 -15.63
CA ARG A 726 9.97 2.60 -14.28
C ARG A 726 10.32 1.15 -13.99
N ASP A 727 9.75 0.22 -14.75
CA ASP A 727 9.89 -1.23 -14.59
C ASP A 727 10.06 -1.95 -15.95
N ARG A 728 10.39 -1.19 -17.01
CA ARG A 728 10.47 -1.62 -18.42
C ARG A 728 9.27 -2.44 -18.90
N SER A 729 8.09 -2.17 -18.34
CA SER A 729 6.89 -2.97 -18.63
C SER A 729 6.26 -2.73 -20.00
N GLN A 730 6.75 -1.78 -20.79
CA GLN A 730 6.35 -1.62 -22.20
C GLN A 730 6.56 -2.89 -23.05
N PHE A 731 7.48 -3.76 -22.66
CA PHE A 731 7.76 -5.03 -23.33
C PHE A 731 6.93 -6.20 -22.78
N LYS A 732 6.03 -5.92 -21.83
CA LYS A 732 5.24 -6.92 -21.11
C LYS A 732 3.76 -6.56 -21.20
N LYS A 733 2.92 -7.58 -21.04
CA LYS A 733 1.49 -7.39 -20.82
C LYS A 733 1.24 -7.20 -19.33
N THR A 734 0.37 -6.26 -18.97
CA THR A 734 0.05 -6.00 -17.56
C THR A 734 -1.19 -6.78 -17.15
N LEU A 735 -1.05 -7.56 -16.08
CA LEU A 735 -2.11 -8.35 -15.47
C LEU A 735 -2.44 -7.82 -14.08
N LEU A 736 -3.67 -7.33 -13.90
CA LEU A 736 -4.20 -6.97 -12.59
C LEU A 736 -4.91 -8.17 -11.96
N ILE A 737 -4.44 -8.63 -10.81
CA ILE A 737 -5.04 -9.72 -10.03
C ILE A 737 -5.69 -9.14 -8.79
N ILE A 738 -6.97 -9.48 -8.57
CA ILE A 738 -7.70 -9.08 -7.37
C ILE A 738 -8.20 -10.32 -6.64
N ASP A 739 -7.89 -10.41 -5.34
CA ASP A 739 -8.41 -11.45 -4.43
C ASP A 739 -8.79 -10.84 -3.07
N HIS A 740 -9.35 -11.64 -2.17
CA HIS A 740 -9.79 -11.24 -0.85
C HIS A 740 -8.65 -10.65 0.02
N TYR A 741 -7.44 -11.22 -0.06
CA TYR A 741 -6.22 -10.74 0.59
C TYR A 741 -4.99 -11.38 -0.08
N VAL A 742 -3.78 -10.90 0.25
CA VAL A 742 -2.52 -11.51 -0.21
C VAL A 742 -2.48 -13.00 0.17
N PRO A 743 -2.33 -13.93 -0.78
CA PRO A 743 -2.58 -15.36 -0.56
C PRO A 743 -1.68 -15.96 0.53
N HIS A 744 -2.30 -16.47 1.59
CA HIS A 744 -1.65 -17.30 2.60
C HIS A 744 -1.56 -18.74 2.09
N PHE A 745 -0.64 -18.98 1.16
CA PHE A 745 -0.58 -20.21 0.34
C PHE A 745 -0.35 -21.52 1.13
N ASP A 746 0.02 -21.42 2.40
CA ASP A 746 0.23 -22.52 3.34
C ASP A 746 -0.97 -22.77 4.29
N LYS A 747 -2.01 -21.92 4.24
CA LYS A 747 -3.18 -22.01 5.15
C LYS A 747 -4.43 -22.60 4.51
N ASP A 748 -4.68 -22.32 3.23
CA ASP A 748 -5.86 -22.82 2.54
C ASP A 748 -5.64 -23.07 1.04
N ALA A 749 -6.43 -23.99 0.50
CA ALA A 749 -6.38 -24.41 -0.90
C ALA A 749 -6.61 -23.28 -1.90
N GLY A 750 -7.51 -22.33 -1.58
CA GLY A 750 -7.83 -21.21 -2.45
C GLY A 750 -6.65 -20.24 -2.57
N SER A 751 -6.05 -19.88 -1.43
CA SER A 751 -4.83 -19.06 -1.40
C SER A 751 -3.66 -19.74 -2.11
N ARG A 752 -3.48 -21.06 -1.91
CA ARG A 752 -2.46 -21.84 -2.62
C ARG A 752 -2.64 -21.80 -4.13
N THR A 753 -3.89 -21.96 -4.58
CA THR A 753 -4.24 -21.86 -6.00
C THR A 753 -3.84 -20.49 -6.55
N VAL A 754 -4.31 -19.40 -5.93
CA VAL A 754 -4.04 -18.04 -6.40
C VAL A 754 -2.53 -17.78 -6.46
N TYR A 755 -1.78 -18.14 -5.43
CA TYR A 755 -0.33 -18.01 -5.41
C TYR A 755 0.36 -18.76 -6.57
N GLN A 756 -0.04 -20.00 -6.85
CA GLN A 756 0.51 -20.78 -7.97
C GLN A 756 0.22 -20.14 -9.32
N TYR A 757 -0.98 -19.58 -9.52
CA TYR A 757 -1.30 -18.83 -10.73
C TYR A 757 -0.54 -17.51 -10.81
N VAL A 758 -0.35 -16.77 -9.71
CA VAL A 758 0.52 -15.57 -9.68
C VAL A 758 1.92 -15.93 -10.16
N LYS A 759 2.53 -16.99 -9.60
CA LYS A 759 3.85 -17.49 -10.01
C LYS A 759 3.86 -17.85 -11.50
N LEU A 760 2.85 -18.59 -11.97
CA LEU A 760 2.71 -18.96 -13.38
C LEU A 760 2.66 -17.71 -14.29
N PHE A 761 1.88 -16.69 -13.94
CA PHE A 761 1.78 -15.48 -14.75
C PHE A 761 3.09 -14.68 -14.79
N VAL A 762 3.82 -14.61 -13.68
CA VAL A 762 5.17 -14.03 -13.67
C VAL A 762 6.10 -14.81 -14.61
N GLU A 763 6.08 -16.14 -14.55
CA GLU A 763 6.88 -17.02 -15.43
C GLU A 763 6.48 -16.91 -16.91
N MET A 764 5.21 -16.63 -17.20
CA MET A 764 4.70 -16.33 -18.55
C MET A 764 5.14 -14.94 -19.05
N GLY A 765 5.80 -14.13 -18.21
CA GLY A 765 6.37 -12.84 -18.58
C GLY A 765 5.42 -11.64 -18.37
N PHE A 766 4.32 -11.80 -17.64
CA PHE A 766 3.42 -10.69 -17.32
C PHE A 766 4.06 -9.70 -16.32
N ASN A 767 3.74 -8.41 -16.48
CA ASN A 767 3.84 -7.46 -15.38
C ASN A 767 2.62 -7.64 -14.47
N VAL A 768 2.81 -8.29 -13.32
CA VAL A 768 1.71 -8.63 -12.41
C VAL A 768 1.52 -7.56 -11.34
N LYS A 769 0.29 -7.06 -11.23
CA LYS A 769 -0.17 -6.13 -10.20
C LYS A 769 -1.17 -6.87 -9.31
N PHE A 770 -0.98 -6.89 -7.99
CA PHE A 770 -1.82 -7.66 -7.08
C PHE A 770 -2.51 -6.77 -6.04
N VAL A 771 -3.83 -6.90 -5.92
CA VAL A 771 -4.65 -6.19 -4.93
C VAL A 771 -5.38 -7.20 -4.05
N GLY A 772 -5.12 -7.15 -2.74
CA GLY A 772 -5.99 -7.76 -1.75
C GLY A 772 -7.10 -6.78 -1.35
N ASP A 773 -8.37 -7.21 -1.34
CA ASP A 773 -9.52 -6.38 -0.91
C ASP A 773 -9.36 -5.79 0.51
N ASN A 774 -8.47 -6.38 1.32
CA ASN A 774 -8.12 -5.87 2.62
C ASN A 774 -7.06 -4.74 2.62
N TYR A 775 -6.34 -4.52 1.51
CA TYR A 775 -5.23 -3.58 1.35
C TYR A 775 -4.17 -3.70 2.46
N TYR A 776 -3.96 -4.91 2.99
CA TYR A 776 -3.07 -5.13 4.12
C TYR A 776 -1.78 -5.84 3.70
N ASN A 777 -0.66 -5.39 4.26
CA ASN A 777 0.65 -5.97 4.04
C ASN A 777 0.86 -7.21 4.94
N HIS A 778 0.40 -8.37 4.48
CA HIS A 778 0.53 -9.65 5.19
C HIS A 778 1.93 -10.24 5.04
N GLN A 779 2.80 -10.00 6.02
CA GLN A 779 4.13 -10.62 6.06
C GLN A 779 4.08 -12.06 6.59
N PRO A 780 4.89 -12.99 6.04
CA PRO A 780 5.91 -12.80 5.00
C PRO A 780 5.36 -12.83 3.55
N TYR A 781 4.08 -13.13 3.36
CA TYR A 781 3.46 -13.43 2.06
C TYR A 781 3.58 -12.28 1.04
N THR A 782 3.37 -11.02 1.47
CA THR A 782 3.55 -9.86 0.60
C THR A 782 4.97 -9.80 0.05
N SER A 783 5.97 -9.94 0.93
CA SER A 783 7.36 -9.89 0.50
C SER A 783 7.78 -11.09 -0.34
N ILE A 784 7.10 -12.23 -0.23
CA ILE A 784 7.31 -13.33 -1.18
C ILE A 784 6.83 -12.92 -2.59
N LEU A 785 5.65 -12.29 -2.70
CA LEU A 785 5.15 -11.80 -4.00
C LEU A 785 6.03 -10.68 -4.57
N GLU A 786 6.44 -9.72 -3.74
CA GLU A 786 7.33 -8.62 -4.16
C GLU A 786 8.67 -9.14 -4.69
N GLN A 787 9.21 -10.20 -4.09
CA GLN A 787 10.45 -10.83 -4.53
C GLN A 787 10.28 -11.68 -5.80
N LEU A 788 9.05 -12.14 -6.11
CA LEU A 788 8.71 -12.69 -7.43
C LEU A 788 8.60 -11.58 -8.50
N GLY A 789 8.63 -10.30 -8.12
CA GLY A 789 8.47 -9.15 -9.00
C GLY A 789 7.03 -8.71 -9.21
N VAL A 790 6.14 -9.04 -8.26
CA VAL A 790 4.75 -8.60 -8.24
C VAL A 790 4.64 -7.29 -7.46
N GLU A 791 4.03 -6.26 -8.06
CA GLU A 791 3.70 -5.04 -7.32
C GLU A 791 2.42 -5.27 -6.51
N VAL A 792 2.54 -5.30 -5.19
CA VAL A 792 1.42 -5.53 -4.26
C VAL A 792 0.88 -4.20 -3.75
N PHE A 793 -0.42 -3.98 -3.90
CA PHE A 793 -1.11 -2.75 -3.51
C PHE A 793 -1.65 -2.90 -2.09
N TYR A 794 -1.04 -2.18 -1.14
CA TYR A 794 -1.44 -2.17 0.27
C TYR A 794 -1.32 -0.77 0.88
N GLY A 795 -1.95 -0.57 2.04
CA GLY A 795 -1.92 0.69 2.79
C GLY A 795 -3.20 1.53 2.63
N ASN A 796 -3.33 2.52 3.51
CA ASN A 796 -4.55 3.34 3.61
C ASN A 796 -4.82 4.17 2.35
N TRP A 797 -3.77 4.63 1.67
CA TRP A 797 -3.92 5.42 0.46
C TRP A 797 -4.68 4.62 -0.61
N TYR A 798 -4.23 3.40 -0.93
CA TYR A 798 -4.92 2.55 -1.91
C TYR A 798 -6.30 2.12 -1.44
N ALA A 799 -6.48 1.82 -0.14
CA ALA A 799 -7.80 1.48 0.41
C ALA A 799 -8.86 2.58 0.16
N SER A 800 -8.44 3.85 0.11
CA SER A 800 -9.32 5.00 -0.13
C SER A 800 -9.33 5.49 -1.57
N HIS A 801 -8.27 5.22 -2.36
CA HIS A 801 -8.05 5.84 -3.68
C HIS A 801 -7.82 4.83 -4.81
N PHE A 802 -8.10 3.54 -4.63
CA PHE A 802 -7.88 2.55 -5.69
C PHE A 802 -8.67 2.86 -6.97
N LYS A 803 -9.88 3.43 -6.85
CA LYS A 803 -10.69 3.85 -7.99
C LYS A 803 -10.02 4.98 -8.78
N GLU A 804 -9.44 5.96 -8.08
CA GLU A 804 -8.70 7.09 -8.67
C GLU A 804 -7.44 6.56 -9.35
N TRP A 805 -6.71 5.66 -8.69
CA TRP A 805 -5.56 4.98 -9.28
C TRP A 805 -5.94 4.23 -10.56
N LEU A 806 -7.07 3.51 -10.56
CA LEU A 806 -7.56 2.78 -11.73
C LEU A 806 -7.98 3.70 -12.87
N LYS A 807 -8.56 4.88 -12.59
CA LYS A 807 -8.85 5.89 -13.63
C LYS A 807 -7.58 6.41 -14.31
N LEU A 808 -6.52 6.62 -13.53
CA LEU A 808 -5.25 7.17 -14.02
C LEU A 808 -4.41 6.13 -14.77
N ASN A 809 -4.41 4.88 -14.29
CA ASN A 809 -3.51 3.83 -14.76
C ASN A 809 -4.22 2.72 -15.55
N GLY A 810 -5.55 2.74 -15.63
CA GLY A 810 -6.35 1.69 -16.26
C GLY A 810 -6.07 1.44 -17.74
N GLN A 811 -5.50 2.44 -18.43
CA GLN A 811 -5.05 2.31 -19.82
C GLN A 811 -3.86 1.37 -20.00
N TYR A 812 -3.09 1.10 -18.93
CA TYR A 812 -1.90 0.25 -18.96
C TYR A 812 -2.20 -1.21 -18.64
N ILE A 813 -3.46 -1.54 -18.29
CA ILE A 813 -3.88 -2.87 -17.88
C ILE A 813 -4.46 -3.62 -19.09
N ASP A 814 -3.81 -4.72 -19.47
CA ASP A 814 -4.25 -5.56 -20.59
C ASP A 814 -5.23 -6.65 -20.14
N TYR A 815 -5.06 -7.18 -18.93
CA TYR A 815 -5.87 -8.27 -18.38
C TYR A 815 -6.24 -8.00 -16.92
N ALA A 816 -7.44 -8.43 -16.53
CA ALA A 816 -7.88 -8.43 -15.13
C ALA A 816 -8.31 -9.84 -14.72
N PHE A 817 -7.62 -10.44 -13.75
CA PHE A 817 -7.92 -11.75 -13.20
C PHE A 817 -8.58 -11.60 -11.83
N LEU A 818 -9.89 -11.79 -11.79
CA LEU A 818 -10.74 -11.53 -10.63
C LEU A 818 -11.13 -12.83 -9.94
N ASN A 819 -10.91 -12.90 -8.64
CA ASN A 819 -11.17 -14.11 -7.85
C ASN A 819 -12.37 -13.90 -6.92
N ARG A 820 -13.19 -14.95 -6.78
CA ARG A 820 -14.30 -15.07 -5.82
C ARG A 820 -15.47 -14.10 -6.08
N PRO A 821 -16.73 -14.55 -6.00
CA PRO A 821 -17.85 -13.73 -6.43
C PRO A 821 -18.05 -12.46 -5.58
N HIS A 822 -17.95 -12.60 -4.25
CA HIS A 822 -18.10 -11.49 -3.29
C HIS A 822 -16.99 -10.43 -3.33
N ILE A 823 -15.87 -10.71 -3.98
CA ILE A 823 -14.81 -9.74 -4.21
C ILE A 823 -15.02 -9.13 -5.60
N THR A 824 -15.15 -9.97 -6.63
CA THR A 824 -15.34 -9.54 -8.02
C THR A 824 -16.48 -8.54 -8.19
N GLU A 825 -17.64 -8.75 -7.54
CA GLU A 825 -18.80 -7.84 -7.60
C GLU A 825 -18.42 -6.38 -7.25
N LYS A 826 -17.45 -6.16 -6.35
CA LYS A 826 -17.02 -4.82 -5.92
C LYS A 826 -16.19 -4.07 -6.98
N TYR A 827 -15.48 -4.81 -7.85
CA TYR A 827 -14.44 -4.26 -8.72
C TYR A 827 -14.81 -4.33 -10.21
N ILE A 828 -15.55 -5.34 -10.64
CA ILE A 828 -15.75 -5.66 -12.07
C ILE A 828 -16.33 -4.51 -12.88
N ASP A 829 -17.30 -3.77 -12.32
CA ASP A 829 -17.92 -2.62 -12.99
C ASP A 829 -16.94 -1.45 -13.17
N GLN A 830 -16.07 -1.23 -12.19
CA GLN A 830 -15.05 -0.18 -12.26
C GLN A 830 -13.96 -0.55 -13.28
N ILE A 831 -13.56 -1.83 -13.31
CA ILE A 831 -12.59 -2.34 -14.26
C ILE A 831 -13.12 -2.23 -15.69
N LYS A 832 -14.37 -2.67 -15.96
CA LYS A 832 -14.99 -2.50 -17.28
C LYS A 832 -15.09 -1.03 -17.69
N LYS A 833 -15.33 -0.14 -16.74
CA LYS A 833 -15.52 1.28 -17.02
C LYS A 833 -14.22 2.03 -17.32
N TYR A 834 -13.14 1.70 -16.62
CA TYR A 834 -11.89 2.49 -16.63
C TYR A 834 -10.73 1.79 -17.33
N THR A 835 -10.90 0.55 -17.77
CA THR A 835 -9.88 -0.21 -18.50
C THR A 835 -10.45 -0.76 -19.81
N LYS A 836 -9.56 -1.14 -20.73
CA LYS A 836 -9.90 -2.00 -21.87
C LYS A 836 -9.45 -3.45 -21.64
N ALA A 837 -9.19 -3.81 -20.38
CA ALA A 837 -8.62 -5.09 -20.03
C ALA A 837 -9.58 -6.22 -20.36
N LYS A 838 -9.06 -7.34 -20.85
CA LYS A 838 -9.82 -8.59 -20.95
C LYS A 838 -10.05 -9.15 -19.54
N ILE A 839 -11.30 -9.33 -19.17
CA ILE A 839 -11.72 -9.72 -17.82
C ILE A 839 -11.85 -11.23 -17.75
N ILE A 840 -11.08 -11.81 -16.84
CA ILE A 840 -11.03 -13.24 -16.57
C ILE A 840 -11.49 -13.43 -15.14
N TYR A 841 -12.54 -14.23 -14.95
CA TYR A 841 -13.06 -14.54 -13.62
C TYR A 841 -12.73 -15.98 -13.23
N TYR A 842 -12.09 -16.15 -12.07
CA TYR A 842 -11.88 -17.46 -11.46
C TYR A 842 -12.84 -17.67 -10.27
N GLY A 843 -13.83 -18.53 -10.50
CA GLY A 843 -14.77 -18.97 -9.46
C GLY A 843 -14.20 -20.17 -8.73
N HIS A 844 -13.77 -19.99 -7.47
CA HIS A 844 -13.23 -21.09 -6.65
C HIS A 844 -14.24 -22.21 -6.37
N ASP A 845 -15.53 -21.86 -6.29
CA ASP A 845 -16.66 -22.77 -6.09
C ASP A 845 -17.98 -22.06 -6.45
N LEU A 846 -18.99 -22.85 -6.87
CA LEU A 846 -20.33 -22.33 -7.17
C LEU A 846 -21.12 -22.15 -5.88
N HIS A 847 -21.30 -20.90 -5.45
CA HIS A 847 -21.97 -20.60 -4.18
C HIS A 847 -23.44 -20.97 -4.22
N PHE A 848 -24.15 -20.68 -5.33
CA PHE A 848 -25.56 -21.07 -5.46
C PHE A 848 -25.71 -22.60 -5.40
N LEU A 849 -24.83 -23.34 -6.09
CA LEU A 849 -24.92 -24.80 -6.15
C LEU A 849 -24.61 -25.44 -4.80
N ARG A 850 -23.64 -24.88 -4.06
CA ARG A 850 -23.30 -25.32 -2.71
C ARG A 850 -24.48 -25.15 -1.76
N GLU A 851 -25.10 -23.97 -1.76
CA GLU A 851 -26.19 -23.67 -0.83
C GLU A 851 -27.49 -24.43 -1.19
N ILE A 852 -27.80 -24.63 -2.47
CA ILE A 852 -28.98 -25.43 -2.85
C ILE A 852 -28.81 -26.91 -2.51
N ARG A 853 -27.60 -27.46 -2.59
CA ARG A 853 -27.30 -28.83 -2.15
C ARG A 853 -27.42 -28.96 -0.63
N GLU A 854 -26.92 -27.98 0.12
CA GLU A 854 -27.07 -27.94 1.58
C GLU A 854 -28.54 -27.78 2.00
N TYR A 855 -29.32 -26.96 1.30
CA TYR A 855 -30.77 -26.88 1.48
C TYR A 855 -31.46 -28.23 1.28
N ARG A 856 -31.13 -28.97 0.21
CA ARG A 856 -31.72 -30.31 -0.03
C ARG A 856 -31.42 -31.31 1.09
N LEU A 857 -30.31 -31.13 1.80
CA LEU A 857 -29.91 -31.99 2.93
C LEU A 857 -30.53 -31.56 4.27
N THR A 858 -30.62 -30.25 4.50
CA THR A 858 -30.99 -29.68 5.80
C THR A 858 -32.45 -29.18 5.86
N ASN A 859 -33.09 -29.01 4.70
CA ASN A 859 -34.38 -28.36 4.50
C ASN A 859 -34.49 -26.95 5.12
N ASN A 860 -33.38 -26.23 5.26
CA ASN A 860 -33.36 -24.87 5.81
C ASN A 860 -33.75 -23.82 4.75
N PRO A 861 -34.94 -23.19 4.82
CA PRO A 861 -35.43 -22.27 3.78
C PRO A 861 -34.56 -21.02 3.57
N GLU A 862 -33.78 -20.59 4.57
CA GLU A 862 -32.85 -19.47 4.43
C GLU A 862 -31.75 -19.75 3.39
N LEU A 863 -31.31 -21.01 3.28
CA LEU A 863 -30.31 -21.43 2.29
C LEU A 863 -30.86 -21.39 0.86
N LEU A 864 -32.16 -21.63 0.68
CA LEU A 864 -32.79 -21.53 -0.64
C LEU A 864 -32.80 -20.07 -1.11
N LYS A 865 -33.22 -19.15 -0.24
CA LYS A 865 -33.22 -17.70 -0.53
C LYS A 865 -31.80 -17.16 -0.76
N SER A 866 -30.84 -17.60 0.05
CA SER A 866 -29.42 -17.23 -0.11
C SER A 866 -28.84 -17.78 -1.42
N SER A 867 -29.19 -19.02 -1.79
CA SER A 867 -28.79 -19.62 -3.07
C SER A 867 -29.30 -18.82 -4.28
N GLU A 868 -30.55 -18.34 -4.25
CA GLU A 868 -31.10 -17.51 -5.33
C GLU A 868 -30.33 -16.20 -5.48
N LYS A 869 -29.98 -15.57 -4.35
CA LYS A 869 -29.17 -14.34 -4.34
C LYS A 869 -27.75 -14.58 -4.90
N TRP A 870 -27.08 -15.66 -4.51
CA TRP A 870 -25.78 -16.00 -5.07
C TRP A 870 -25.84 -16.26 -6.56
N LYS A 871 -26.92 -16.90 -7.03
CA LYS A 871 -27.11 -17.15 -8.45
C LYS A 871 -27.18 -15.83 -9.23
N GLU A 872 -27.89 -14.83 -8.71
CA GLU A 872 -27.95 -13.49 -9.32
C GLU A 872 -26.55 -12.85 -9.44
N ILE A 873 -25.78 -12.84 -8.33
CA ILE A 873 -24.43 -12.26 -8.30
C ILE A 873 -23.48 -13.00 -9.26
N GLU A 874 -23.45 -14.33 -9.20
CA GLU A 874 -22.56 -15.15 -10.02
C GLU A 874 -22.89 -14.99 -11.52
N PHE A 875 -24.17 -14.95 -11.89
CA PHE A 875 -24.58 -14.77 -13.29
C PHE A 875 -24.32 -13.35 -13.81
N ASP A 876 -24.47 -12.33 -12.98
CA ASP A 876 -24.07 -10.96 -13.32
C ASP A 876 -22.56 -10.90 -13.63
N ILE A 877 -21.72 -11.52 -12.79
CA ILE A 877 -20.28 -11.62 -13.03
C ILE A 877 -19.97 -12.36 -14.34
N PHE A 878 -20.66 -13.48 -14.61
CA PHE A 878 -20.47 -14.23 -15.87
C PHE A 878 -20.79 -13.36 -17.09
N SER A 879 -21.87 -12.60 -17.05
CA SER A 879 -22.26 -11.69 -18.14
C SER A 879 -21.25 -10.57 -18.39
N LYS A 880 -20.43 -10.26 -17.38
CA LYS A 880 -19.45 -9.18 -17.41
C LYS A 880 -18.03 -9.65 -17.73
N SER A 881 -17.77 -10.95 -17.71
CA SER A 881 -16.44 -11.55 -17.91
C SER A 881 -16.27 -12.05 -19.35
N ASP A 882 -15.07 -11.92 -19.90
CA ASP A 882 -14.72 -12.44 -21.23
C ASP A 882 -14.37 -13.94 -21.19
N VAL A 883 -13.83 -14.39 -20.06
CA VAL A 883 -13.50 -15.80 -19.80
C VAL A 883 -13.85 -16.15 -18.36
N VAL A 884 -14.43 -17.33 -18.15
CA VAL A 884 -14.74 -17.86 -16.82
C VAL A 884 -13.97 -19.17 -16.59
N TYR A 885 -13.33 -19.26 -15.44
CA TYR A 885 -12.60 -20.44 -15.01
C TYR A 885 -13.16 -21.02 -13.73
N TYR A 886 -13.23 -22.35 -13.66
CA TYR A 886 -13.57 -23.10 -12.45
C TYR A 886 -12.63 -24.29 -12.24
N PRO A 887 -12.52 -24.84 -11.01
CA PRO A 887 -11.56 -25.90 -10.69
C PRO A 887 -11.82 -27.25 -11.38
N SER A 888 -13.06 -27.53 -11.80
CA SER A 888 -13.43 -28.84 -12.34
C SER A 888 -14.47 -28.75 -13.45
N GLN A 889 -14.54 -29.81 -14.25
CA GLN A 889 -15.52 -29.91 -15.33
C GLN A 889 -16.96 -29.99 -14.80
N VAL A 890 -17.16 -30.41 -13.56
CA VAL A 890 -18.50 -30.51 -12.95
C VAL A 890 -19.15 -29.14 -12.83
N GLU A 891 -18.42 -28.13 -12.35
CA GLU A 891 -18.96 -26.76 -12.28
C GLU A 891 -19.20 -26.18 -13.67
N VAL A 892 -18.31 -26.47 -14.62
CA VAL A 892 -18.44 -26.02 -16.02
C VAL A 892 -19.71 -26.58 -16.66
N ASP A 893 -19.94 -27.88 -16.53
CA ASP A 893 -21.11 -28.56 -17.09
C ASP A 893 -22.41 -28.07 -16.46
N GLU A 894 -22.41 -27.79 -15.15
CA GLU A 894 -23.55 -27.20 -14.46
C GLU A 894 -23.88 -25.79 -14.99
N ILE A 895 -22.87 -24.93 -15.17
CA ILE A 895 -23.11 -23.58 -15.73
C ILE A 895 -23.59 -23.67 -17.17
N LYS A 896 -23.02 -24.57 -17.99
CA LYS A 896 -23.40 -24.72 -19.40
C LYS A 896 -24.85 -25.17 -19.60
N GLN A 897 -25.48 -25.81 -18.62
CA GLN A 897 -26.92 -26.08 -18.67
C GLN A 897 -27.75 -24.79 -18.70
N TYR A 898 -27.26 -23.71 -18.09
CA TYR A 898 -27.94 -22.41 -18.08
C TYR A 898 -27.43 -21.45 -19.16
N LEU A 899 -26.11 -21.47 -19.44
CA LEU A 899 -25.44 -20.56 -20.37
C LEU A 899 -24.53 -21.37 -21.34
N PRO A 900 -25.09 -21.99 -22.40
CA PRO A 900 -24.32 -22.86 -23.30
C PRO A 900 -23.18 -22.16 -24.06
N GLU A 901 -23.38 -20.88 -24.39
CA GLU A 901 -22.47 -20.04 -25.17
C GLU A 901 -21.40 -19.33 -24.32
N LEU A 902 -21.45 -19.45 -22.99
CA LEU A 902 -20.45 -18.82 -22.11
C LEU A 902 -19.07 -19.42 -22.38
N ASN A 903 -18.05 -18.56 -22.52
CA ASN A 903 -16.66 -19.00 -22.60
C ASN A 903 -16.16 -19.42 -21.22
N ILE A 904 -16.45 -20.67 -20.85
CA ILE A 904 -16.10 -21.26 -19.56
C ILE A 904 -15.24 -22.51 -19.73
N LYS A 905 -14.18 -22.62 -18.90
CA LYS A 905 -13.23 -23.74 -18.92
C LYS A 905 -12.90 -24.23 -17.51
N ALA A 906 -12.58 -25.51 -17.42
CA ALA A 906 -12.03 -26.10 -16.20
C ALA A 906 -10.51 -25.89 -16.19
N ILE A 907 -9.97 -25.35 -15.10
CA ILE A 907 -8.53 -25.25 -14.84
C ILE A 907 -8.22 -25.93 -13.50
N PRO A 908 -7.09 -26.64 -13.36
CA PRO A 908 -6.79 -27.30 -12.11
C PRO A 908 -6.52 -26.28 -10.99
N ALA A 909 -6.99 -26.58 -9.78
CA ALA A 909 -6.71 -25.76 -8.60
C ALA A 909 -5.22 -25.82 -8.17
N TYR A 910 -4.53 -26.91 -8.53
CA TYR A 910 -3.12 -27.09 -8.18
C TYR A 910 -2.28 -27.28 -9.43
N ILE A 911 -1.15 -26.57 -9.44
CA ILE A 911 -0.09 -26.71 -10.44
C ILE A 911 1.08 -27.41 -9.77
N PHE A 912 1.52 -28.52 -10.34
CA PHE A 912 2.69 -29.26 -9.89
C PHE A 912 3.84 -29.09 -10.89
N ASP A 913 5.01 -28.69 -10.37
CA ASP A 913 6.26 -28.61 -11.12
C ASP A 913 6.87 -30.03 -11.29
N THR A 914 7.93 -30.15 -12.10
CA THR A 914 8.62 -31.43 -12.37
C THR A 914 8.94 -32.22 -11.10
N LEU A 915 8.86 -33.55 -11.22
CA LEU A 915 9.02 -34.54 -10.14
C LEU A 915 10.26 -34.30 -9.29
N LYS A 916 10.08 -34.38 -7.97
CA LYS A 916 11.19 -34.30 -7.02
C LYS A 916 12.10 -35.52 -7.12
N GLY A 917 13.40 -35.27 -7.15
CA GLY A 917 14.45 -36.28 -7.26
C GLY A 917 14.87 -36.85 -5.91
N ASN A 918 14.12 -37.83 -5.40
CA ASN A 918 14.58 -38.95 -4.54
C ASN A 918 13.36 -39.72 -4.02
N ILE A 919 12.81 -40.57 -4.88
CA ILE A 919 11.69 -41.46 -4.56
C ILE A 919 12.30 -42.79 -4.10
N LYS A 920 12.10 -43.17 -2.83
CA LYS A 920 12.60 -44.46 -2.29
C LYS A 920 12.02 -45.65 -3.07
N ALA A 921 12.77 -46.72 -3.26
CA ALA A 921 12.22 -47.95 -3.83
C ALA A 921 11.12 -48.51 -2.92
N PHE A 922 10.05 -49.10 -3.47
CA PHE A 922 8.94 -49.65 -2.66
C PHE A 922 9.37 -50.80 -1.75
N SER A 923 10.53 -51.42 -1.99
CA SER A 923 11.15 -52.39 -1.09
C SER A 923 11.66 -51.78 0.23
N GLU A 924 11.90 -50.47 0.26
CA GLU A 924 12.40 -49.72 1.43
C GLU A 924 11.28 -48.98 2.17
N ARG A 925 10.03 -49.14 1.71
CA ARG A 925 8.85 -48.48 2.27
C ARG A 925 8.01 -49.49 3.03
N GLU A 926 7.34 -49.03 4.06
CA GLU A 926 6.45 -49.84 4.90
C GLU A 926 5.17 -49.07 5.20
N ASP A 927 4.20 -49.70 5.88
CA ASP A 927 3.02 -49.00 6.42
C ASP A 927 2.09 -48.26 5.42
N LEU A 928 1.01 -47.72 5.99
CA LEU A 928 -0.06 -47.00 5.30
C LEU A 928 -0.08 -45.53 5.73
N LEU A 929 -0.55 -44.64 4.84
CA LEU A 929 -0.68 -43.21 5.11
C LEU A 929 -2.11 -42.71 4.84
N PHE A 930 -2.65 -41.89 5.75
CA PHE A 930 -3.83 -41.08 5.55
C PHE A 930 -3.47 -39.61 5.80
N VAL A 931 -3.80 -38.73 4.84
CA VAL A 931 -3.58 -37.28 4.95
C VAL A 931 -4.92 -36.54 4.88
N GLY A 932 -5.21 -35.73 5.90
CA GLY A 932 -6.41 -34.88 5.90
C GLY A 932 -6.58 -34.04 7.16
N GLY A 933 -6.82 -32.72 6.98
CA GLY A 933 -7.14 -31.82 8.08
C GLY A 933 -8.52 -32.12 8.69
N PHE A 934 -8.60 -32.15 10.03
CA PHE A 934 -9.81 -32.57 10.75
C PHE A 934 -10.82 -31.44 11.01
N GLY A 935 -10.57 -30.25 10.46
CA GLY A 935 -11.60 -29.21 10.33
C GLY A 935 -12.73 -29.59 9.37
N HIS A 936 -12.49 -30.57 8.48
CA HIS A 936 -13.46 -31.11 7.56
C HIS A 936 -14.07 -32.41 8.11
N LYS A 937 -15.37 -32.38 8.43
CA LYS A 937 -16.11 -33.55 8.96
C LYS A 937 -15.93 -34.85 8.16
N PRO A 938 -15.90 -34.85 6.81
CA PRO A 938 -15.65 -36.07 6.02
C PRO A 938 -14.36 -36.82 6.37
N ASN A 939 -13.29 -36.12 6.79
CA ASN A 939 -12.04 -36.77 7.16
C ASN A 939 -12.15 -37.52 8.50
N ILE A 940 -13.00 -37.04 9.41
CA ILE A 940 -13.27 -37.70 10.70
C ILE A 940 -13.97 -39.04 10.42
N ASP A 941 -15.05 -39.01 9.63
CA ASP A 941 -15.81 -40.22 9.27
C ASP A 941 -14.95 -41.22 8.49
N ALA A 942 -14.12 -40.74 7.56
CA ALA A 942 -13.23 -41.60 6.79
C ALA A 942 -12.24 -42.38 7.66
N VAL A 943 -11.62 -41.71 8.63
CA VAL A 943 -10.70 -42.36 9.58
C VAL A 943 -11.46 -43.35 10.47
N LEU A 944 -12.63 -42.96 11.00
CA LEU A 944 -13.43 -43.85 11.84
C LEU A 944 -13.85 -45.11 11.08
N TRP A 945 -14.41 -44.95 9.88
CA TRP A 945 -14.83 -46.07 9.04
C TRP A 945 -13.66 -46.97 8.69
N PHE A 946 -12.51 -46.41 8.29
CA PHE A 946 -11.33 -47.21 7.96
C PHE A 946 -10.81 -48.00 9.16
N ILE A 947 -10.70 -47.37 10.34
CA ILE A 947 -10.19 -48.03 11.55
C ILE A 947 -11.17 -49.09 12.07
N GLN A 948 -12.47 -48.91 11.88
CA GLN A 948 -13.50 -49.84 12.38
C GLN A 948 -13.79 -50.99 11.41
N GLU A 949 -13.92 -50.70 10.12
CA GLU A 949 -14.42 -51.65 9.12
C GLU A 949 -13.33 -52.28 8.25
N VAL A 950 -12.17 -51.62 8.08
CA VAL A 950 -11.13 -52.04 7.13
C VAL A 950 -9.87 -52.52 7.83
N PHE A 951 -9.31 -51.69 8.71
CA PHE A 951 -8.01 -51.91 9.36
C PHE A 951 -7.93 -53.20 10.20
N PRO A 952 -8.98 -53.68 10.88
CA PRO A 952 -8.92 -54.96 11.60
C PRO A 952 -8.64 -56.16 10.68
N ALA A 953 -9.21 -56.16 9.46
CA ALA A 953 -8.95 -57.21 8.47
C ALA A 953 -7.51 -57.16 7.94
N ILE A 954 -6.95 -55.96 7.81
CA ILE A 954 -5.56 -55.73 7.44
C ILE A 954 -4.59 -56.23 8.53
N LEU A 955 -4.85 -55.88 9.80
CA LEU A 955 -4.02 -56.30 10.94
C LEU A 955 -4.02 -57.81 11.18
N ASN A 956 -5.10 -58.51 10.82
CA ASN A 956 -5.14 -59.97 10.88
C ASN A 956 -4.09 -60.62 9.95
N GLN A 957 -3.76 -59.97 8.83
CA GLN A 957 -2.75 -60.45 7.89
C GLN A 957 -1.36 -59.86 8.17
N TYR A 958 -1.28 -58.59 8.60
CA TYR A 958 -0.04 -57.88 8.90
C TYR A 958 -0.08 -57.27 10.32
N PRO A 959 0.24 -58.03 11.38
CA PRO A 959 0.06 -57.60 12.78
C PRO A 959 0.88 -56.39 13.21
N ASP A 960 2.00 -56.12 12.54
CA ASP A 960 2.89 -54.99 12.86
C ASP A 960 2.70 -53.78 11.93
N MET A 961 1.78 -53.85 10.95
CA MET A 961 1.51 -52.75 10.03
C MET A 961 0.94 -51.55 10.78
N LYS A 962 1.46 -50.36 10.46
CA LYS A 962 0.97 -49.10 11.01
C LYS A 962 0.19 -48.31 9.98
N ILE A 963 -0.71 -47.48 10.46
CA ILE A 963 -1.34 -46.40 9.71
C ILE A 963 -0.93 -45.07 10.33
N TYR A 964 -0.31 -44.21 9.52
CA TYR A 964 0.01 -42.84 9.89
C TYR A 964 -1.15 -41.93 9.48
N ILE A 965 -1.74 -41.26 10.47
CA ILE A 965 -2.87 -40.34 10.30
C ILE A 965 -2.35 -38.92 10.52
N VAL A 966 -2.16 -38.20 9.43
CA VAL A 966 -1.50 -36.90 9.39
C VAL A 966 -2.51 -35.79 9.05
N GLY A 967 -2.58 -34.75 9.88
CA GLY A 967 -3.52 -33.66 9.66
C GLY A 967 -3.74 -32.77 10.89
N SER A 968 -3.98 -31.48 10.64
CA SER A 968 -4.19 -30.48 11.69
C SER A 968 -5.51 -30.68 12.46
N ASN A 969 -5.49 -30.30 13.74
CA ASN A 969 -6.65 -30.22 14.64
C ASN A 969 -7.47 -31.53 14.82
N PRO A 970 -6.86 -32.70 15.05
CA PRO A 970 -7.63 -33.93 15.27
C PRO A 970 -8.54 -33.77 16.52
N PRO A 971 -9.84 -34.08 16.42
CA PRO A 971 -10.74 -34.04 17.58
C PRO A 971 -10.37 -35.15 18.58
N GLU A 972 -10.80 -35.00 19.83
CA GLU A 972 -10.52 -35.99 20.90
C GLU A 972 -10.94 -37.41 20.52
N LEU A 973 -12.04 -37.56 19.79
CA LEU A 973 -12.50 -38.86 19.31
C LEU A 973 -11.49 -39.56 18.37
N ILE A 974 -10.75 -38.79 17.56
CA ILE A 974 -9.68 -39.32 16.69
C ILE A 974 -8.43 -39.56 17.52
N LYS A 975 -8.01 -38.60 18.37
CA LYS A 975 -6.84 -38.77 19.25
C LYS A 975 -6.94 -40.01 20.14
N ASN A 976 -8.14 -40.36 20.59
CA ASN A 976 -8.40 -41.56 21.39
C ASN A 976 -8.20 -42.87 20.61
N LEU A 977 -8.08 -42.84 19.28
CA LEU A 977 -7.72 -44.00 18.45
C LEU A 977 -6.22 -44.30 18.46
N GLN A 978 -5.38 -43.45 19.06
CA GLN A 978 -3.94 -43.65 19.15
C GLN A 978 -3.62 -45.03 19.76
N ALA A 979 -2.87 -45.84 19.03
CA ALA A 979 -2.52 -47.20 19.43
C ALA A 979 -1.11 -47.58 18.92
N LYS A 980 -0.64 -48.80 19.22
CA LYS A 980 0.66 -49.30 18.70
C LYS A 980 0.73 -49.22 17.16
N ASN A 981 -0.38 -49.57 16.51
CA ASN A 981 -0.50 -49.64 15.04
C ASN A 981 -1.19 -48.41 14.42
N ILE A 982 -1.65 -47.45 15.24
CA ILE A 982 -2.39 -46.25 14.76
C ILE A 982 -1.64 -45.02 15.27
N ILE A 983 -0.96 -44.31 14.37
CA ILE A 983 -0.08 -43.20 14.71
C ILE A 983 -0.73 -41.89 14.26
N ILE A 984 -1.14 -41.05 15.22
CA ILE A 984 -1.79 -39.76 14.96
C ILE A 984 -0.78 -38.66 15.25
N THR A 985 -0.35 -37.93 14.22
CA THR A 985 0.74 -36.96 14.35
C THR A 985 0.25 -35.54 14.68
N GLY A 986 -0.97 -35.20 14.26
CA GLY A 986 -1.43 -33.81 14.21
C GLY A 986 -0.83 -33.05 13.01
N PHE A 987 -0.67 -31.73 13.16
CA PHE A 987 -0.02 -30.88 12.16
C PHE A 987 1.47 -31.23 12.04
N VAL A 988 1.99 -31.31 10.82
CA VAL A 988 3.40 -31.54 10.50
C VAL A 988 3.84 -30.54 9.44
N THR A 989 5.15 -30.29 9.34
CA THR A 989 5.71 -29.45 8.26
C THR A 989 5.61 -30.15 6.91
N ASP A 990 5.64 -29.39 5.80
CA ASP A 990 5.62 -29.95 4.44
C ASP A 990 6.79 -30.90 4.20
N GLU A 991 7.98 -30.59 4.72
CA GLU A 991 9.15 -31.48 4.63
C GLU A 991 8.91 -32.81 5.34
N ARG A 992 8.23 -32.78 6.50
CA ARG A 992 7.89 -33.99 7.24
C ARG A 992 6.77 -34.77 6.57
N LEU A 993 5.81 -34.09 5.96
CA LEU A 993 4.75 -34.71 5.16
C LEU A 993 5.33 -35.42 3.93
N GLU A 994 6.29 -34.80 3.25
CA GLU A 994 7.02 -35.38 2.14
C GLU A 994 7.79 -36.64 2.54
N GLN A 995 8.40 -36.65 3.74
CA GLN A 995 9.01 -37.86 4.28
C GLN A 995 7.98 -38.99 4.45
N TYR A 996 6.78 -38.71 4.95
CA TYR A 996 5.74 -39.74 5.06
C TYR A 996 5.33 -40.30 3.70
N TYR A 997 5.21 -39.48 2.66
CA TYR A 997 4.95 -39.97 1.31
C TYR A 997 6.08 -40.85 0.75
N ASN A 998 7.33 -40.58 1.14
CA ASN A 998 8.49 -41.38 0.75
C ASN A 998 8.67 -42.66 1.58
N ASP A 999 8.22 -42.67 2.83
CA ASP A 999 8.37 -43.80 3.74
C ASP A 999 7.21 -44.80 3.65
N CYS A 1000 6.00 -44.32 3.33
CA CYS A 1000 4.79 -45.16 3.29
C CYS A 1000 4.63 -45.90 1.95
N LYS A 1001 4.07 -47.12 1.94
CA LYS A 1001 3.80 -47.86 0.69
C LYS A 1001 2.54 -47.41 -0.02
N ILE A 1002 1.46 -47.20 0.73
CA ILE A 1002 0.12 -46.98 0.18
C ILE A 1002 -0.54 -45.81 0.91
N VAL A 1003 -1.16 -44.91 0.14
CA VAL A 1003 -2.09 -43.91 0.67
C VAL A 1003 -3.51 -44.45 0.63
N VAL A 1004 -4.23 -44.33 1.75
CA VAL A 1004 -5.65 -44.68 1.82
C VAL A 1004 -6.51 -43.41 1.89
N VAL A 1005 -7.53 -43.33 1.02
CA VAL A 1005 -8.50 -42.22 0.99
C VAL A 1005 -9.94 -42.75 1.13
N PRO A 1006 -10.33 -43.20 2.33
CA PRO A 1006 -11.59 -43.90 2.56
C PRO A 1006 -12.77 -42.95 2.82
N LEU A 1007 -13.05 -42.00 1.92
CA LEU A 1007 -14.13 -41.02 2.11
C LEU A 1007 -15.52 -41.66 1.89
N THR A 1008 -16.44 -41.53 2.84
CA THR A 1008 -17.81 -42.09 2.69
C THR A 1008 -18.83 -41.06 2.18
N PHE A 1009 -18.53 -39.76 2.30
CA PHE A 1009 -19.33 -38.66 1.75
C PHE A 1009 -18.44 -37.42 1.51
N GLY A 1010 -18.85 -36.54 0.59
CA GLY A 1010 -18.13 -35.31 0.26
C GLY A 1010 -18.55 -34.74 -1.10
N ALA A 1011 -17.99 -33.60 -1.51
CA ALA A 1011 -18.17 -33.00 -2.83
C ALA A 1011 -16.87 -32.29 -3.29
N GLY A 1012 -16.69 -32.07 -4.60
CA GLY A 1012 -15.55 -31.32 -5.18
C GLY A 1012 -14.24 -32.11 -5.34
N VAL A 1013 -13.26 -31.53 -6.04
CA VAL A 1013 -11.95 -32.16 -6.31
C VAL A 1013 -11.16 -32.37 -5.01
N LYS A 1014 -10.71 -33.61 -4.74
CA LYS A 1014 -9.99 -33.95 -3.51
C LYS A 1014 -8.49 -33.73 -3.66
N GLY A 1015 -8.00 -32.58 -3.16
CA GLY A 1015 -6.59 -32.20 -3.20
C GLY A 1015 -5.62 -33.28 -2.67
N LYS A 1016 -6.01 -34.02 -1.63
CA LYS A 1016 -5.21 -35.12 -1.05
C LYS A 1016 -4.93 -36.29 -2.01
N VAL A 1017 -5.85 -36.56 -2.94
CA VAL A 1017 -5.63 -37.60 -3.96
C VAL A 1017 -4.61 -37.10 -4.97
N VAL A 1018 -4.76 -35.86 -5.46
CA VAL A 1018 -3.81 -35.26 -6.40
C VAL A 1018 -2.42 -35.11 -5.79
N GLU A 1019 -2.33 -34.74 -4.52
CA GLU A 1019 -1.08 -34.63 -3.77
C GLU A 1019 -0.37 -36.00 -3.63
N ALA A 1020 -1.10 -37.05 -3.29
CA ALA A 1020 -0.55 -38.40 -3.27
C ALA A 1020 -0.09 -38.87 -4.67
N LEU A 1021 -0.86 -38.58 -5.73
CA LEU A 1021 -0.44 -38.89 -7.10
C LEU A 1021 0.84 -38.12 -7.49
N TYR A 1022 0.99 -36.87 -7.02
CA TYR A 1022 2.17 -36.05 -7.26
C TYR A 1022 3.44 -36.65 -6.63
N HIS A 1023 3.30 -37.22 -5.43
CA HIS A 1023 4.39 -37.96 -4.78
C HIS A 1023 4.58 -39.38 -5.33
N GLY A 1024 3.81 -39.77 -6.34
CA GLY A 1024 3.92 -41.08 -6.99
C GLY A 1024 3.61 -42.24 -6.05
N ILE A 1025 2.78 -42.04 -5.02
CA ILE A 1025 2.39 -43.13 -4.10
C ILE A 1025 1.07 -43.75 -4.56
N PRO A 1026 0.97 -45.09 -4.66
CA PRO A 1026 -0.27 -45.77 -5.00
C PRO A 1026 -1.39 -45.50 -4.00
N ILE A 1027 -2.62 -45.38 -4.52
CA ILE A 1027 -3.79 -44.96 -3.74
C ILE A 1027 -4.86 -46.04 -3.78
N VAL A 1028 -5.39 -46.38 -2.60
CA VAL A 1028 -6.66 -47.11 -2.45
C VAL A 1028 -7.70 -46.14 -1.89
N THR A 1029 -8.82 -45.98 -2.58
CA THR A 1029 -9.84 -44.97 -2.28
C THR A 1029 -11.25 -45.54 -2.42
N THR A 1030 -12.24 -44.83 -1.91
CA THR A 1030 -13.65 -45.03 -2.27
C THR A 1030 -14.00 -44.27 -3.55
N SER A 1031 -15.15 -44.57 -4.16
CA SER A 1031 -15.67 -43.84 -5.33
C SER A 1031 -15.90 -42.36 -5.04
N VAL A 1032 -16.27 -42.03 -3.79
CA VAL A 1032 -16.40 -40.64 -3.32
C VAL A 1032 -15.04 -39.94 -3.19
N GLY A 1033 -13.98 -40.70 -2.91
CA GLY A 1033 -12.63 -40.15 -2.81
C GLY A 1033 -12.03 -39.75 -4.16
N SER A 1034 -12.43 -40.40 -5.24
CA SER A 1034 -11.97 -40.13 -6.61
C SER A 1034 -12.86 -39.17 -7.42
N GLU A 1035 -14.01 -38.77 -6.88
CA GLU A 1035 -14.96 -37.84 -7.50
C GLU A 1035 -14.31 -36.52 -7.95
N GLY A 1036 -14.67 -36.06 -9.16
CA GLY A 1036 -14.25 -34.77 -9.71
C GLY A 1036 -12.89 -34.78 -10.43
N LEU A 1037 -12.16 -35.90 -10.42
CA LEU A 1037 -10.88 -36.06 -11.11
C LEU A 1037 -11.07 -36.70 -12.50
N PRO A 1038 -10.53 -36.12 -13.59
CA PRO A 1038 -10.75 -36.60 -14.94
C PRO A 1038 -10.09 -37.97 -15.16
N ASN A 1039 -10.85 -38.99 -15.57
CA ASN A 1039 -10.35 -40.35 -15.90
C ASN A 1039 -9.50 -41.02 -14.80
N ILE A 1040 -9.75 -40.71 -13.53
CA ILE A 1040 -8.90 -41.18 -12.42
C ILE A 1040 -9.01 -42.69 -12.15
N ALA A 1041 -10.14 -43.32 -12.48
CA ALA A 1041 -10.41 -44.72 -12.18
C ALA A 1041 -9.40 -45.72 -12.78
N SER A 1042 -8.61 -45.30 -13.78
CA SER A 1042 -7.51 -46.11 -14.34
C SER A 1042 -6.18 -45.99 -13.60
N TYR A 1043 -6.09 -45.10 -12.60
CA TYR A 1043 -4.85 -44.74 -11.89
C TYR A 1043 -4.92 -45.04 -10.39
N VAL A 1044 -6.11 -45.32 -9.85
CA VAL A 1044 -6.34 -45.63 -8.42
C VAL A 1044 -7.15 -46.91 -8.29
N LEU A 1045 -7.07 -47.57 -7.13
CA LEU A 1045 -7.92 -48.72 -6.81
C LEU A 1045 -9.12 -48.26 -5.99
N GLU A 1046 -10.33 -48.56 -6.46
CA GLU A 1046 -11.58 -48.07 -5.86
C GLU A 1046 -12.38 -49.21 -5.22
N SER A 1047 -12.86 -49.01 -3.99
CA SER A 1047 -13.85 -49.88 -3.35
C SER A 1047 -14.64 -49.14 -2.28
N ASP A 1048 -15.96 -49.32 -2.27
CA ASP A 1048 -16.86 -48.72 -1.27
C ASP A 1048 -17.21 -49.70 -0.12
N GLU A 1049 -16.84 -50.97 -0.26
CA GLU A 1049 -17.09 -52.02 0.75
C GLU A 1049 -15.83 -52.31 1.55
N GLY A 1050 -15.91 -52.31 2.88
CA GLY A 1050 -14.73 -52.40 3.75
C GLY A 1050 -13.90 -53.67 3.59
N SER A 1051 -14.54 -54.82 3.36
CA SER A 1051 -13.86 -56.10 3.11
C SER A 1051 -13.09 -56.12 1.80
N SER A 1052 -13.70 -55.59 0.73
CA SER A 1052 -13.08 -55.44 -0.58
C SER A 1052 -11.94 -54.42 -0.55
N PHE A 1053 -12.13 -53.30 0.17
CA PHE A 1053 -11.08 -52.30 0.40
C PHE A 1053 -9.85 -52.93 1.09
N ALA A 1054 -10.05 -53.69 2.17
CA ALA A 1054 -8.97 -54.39 2.87
C ALA A 1054 -8.26 -55.40 1.95
N GLY A 1055 -9.02 -56.11 1.11
CA GLY A 1055 -8.48 -57.02 0.09
C GLY A 1055 -7.55 -56.31 -0.89
N LEU A 1056 -7.97 -55.16 -1.43
CA LEU A 1056 -7.15 -54.35 -2.34
C LEU A 1056 -5.85 -53.87 -1.68
N VAL A 1057 -5.91 -53.42 -0.42
CA VAL A 1057 -4.70 -53.01 0.32
C VAL A 1057 -3.76 -54.20 0.52
N ASN A 1058 -4.27 -55.36 0.95
CA ASN A 1058 -3.45 -56.53 1.24
C ASN A 1058 -2.80 -57.13 -0.01
N GLU A 1059 -3.51 -57.14 -1.14
CA GLU A 1059 -3.00 -57.59 -2.44
C GLU A 1059 -1.91 -56.63 -2.95
N LEU A 1060 -2.18 -55.32 -2.87
CA LEU A 1060 -1.26 -54.31 -3.38
C LEU A 1060 0.02 -54.19 -2.53
N TYR A 1061 -0.05 -54.39 -1.22
CA TYR A 1061 1.07 -54.15 -0.28
C TYR A 1061 2.32 -55.03 -0.54
N VAL A 1062 2.12 -56.23 -1.08
CA VAL A 1062 3.19 -57.20 -1.37
C VAL A 1062 3.65 -57.20 -2.82
N ASP A 1063 2.89 -56.57 -3.71
CA ASP A 1063 3.15 -56.54 -5.15
C ASP A 1063 3.94 -55.28 -5.52
N ASN A 1064 5.25 -55.32 -5.32
CA ASN A 1064 6.14 -54.19 -5.61
C ASN A 1064 6.13 -53.81 -7.11
N GLU A 1065 5.98 -54.76 -8.03
CA GLU A 1065 5.90 -54.44 -9.47
C GLU A 1065 4.65 -53.63 -9.79
N ARG A 1066 3.50 -54.01 -9.20
CA ARG A 1066 2.25 -53.26 -9.36
C ARG A 1066 2.30 -51.91 -8.66
N LEU A 1067 2.94 -51.79 -7.50
CA LEU A 1067 3.19 -50.51 -6.82
C LEU A 1067 4.02 -49.56 -7.71
N GLU A 1068 5.11 -50.06 -8.32
CA GLU A 1068 5.95 -49.29 -9.24
C GLU A 1068 5.19 -48.87 -10.50
N LEU A 1069 4.38 -49.76 -11.08
CA LEU A 1069 3.53 -49.45 -12.22
C LEU A 1069 2.52 -48.35 -11.90
N LEU A 1070 1.78 -48.48 -10.79
CA LEU A 1070 0.80 -47.47 -10.35
C LEU A 1070 1.47 -46.15 -9.99
N SER A 1071 2.67 -46.18 -9.41
CA SER A 1071 3.50 -44.99 -9.15
C SER A 1071 3.83 -44.26 -10.45
N ALA A 1072 4.36 -44.96 -11.45
CA ALA A 1072 4.66 -44.39 -12.76
C ALA A 1072 3.41 -43.84 -13.47
N GLN A 1073 2.27 -44.54 -13.36
CA GLN A 1073 1.00 -44.06 -13.88
C GLN A 1073 0.49 -42.80 -13.17
N SER A 1074 0.64 -42.73 -11.84
CA SER A 1074 0.26 -41.56 -11.03
C SER A 1074 1.05 -40.32 -11.45
N ILE A 1075 2.35 -40.49 -11.67
CA ILE A 1075 3.23 -39.45 -12.19
C ILE A 1075 2.77 -38.96 -13.57
N ASN A 1076 2.49 -39.89 -14.50
CA ASN A 1076 2.00 -39.55 -15.83
C ASN A 1076 0.65 -38.83 -15.77
N TYR A 1077 -0.23 -39.20 -14.83
CA TYR A 1077 -1.51 -38.55 -14.60
C TYR A 1077 -1.34 -37.09 -14.20
N VAL A 1078 -0.49 -36.81 -13.22
CA VAL A 1078 -0.21 -35.45 -12.76
C VAL A 1078 0.44 -34.63 -13.87
N GLN A 1079 1.39 -35.19 -14.61
CA GLN A 1079 1.99 -34.53 -15.77
C GLN A 1079 0.95 -34.18 -16.85
N LYS A 1080 -0.05 -35.04 -17.04
CA LYS A 1080 -1.09 -34.85 -18.06
C LYS A 1080 -2.14 -33.81 -17.68
N TYR A 1081 -2.55 -33.76 -16.40
CA TYR A 1081 -3.73 -33.00 -15.98
C TYR A 1081 -3.46 -31.85 -14.99
N PHE A 1082 -2.33 -31.87 -14.28
CA PHE A 1082 -2.03 -30.92 -13.20
C PHE A 1082 -0.63 -30.29 -13.32
N SER A 1083 0.02 -30.45 -14.48
CA SER A 1083 1.32 -29.82 -14.75
C SER A 1083 1.16 -28.40 -15.25
N LYS A 1084 2.21 -27.59 -15.07
CA LYS A 1084 2.33 -26.27 -15.69
C LYS A 1084 2.00 -26.31 -17.19
N GLN A 1085 2.54 -27.26 -17.93
CA GLN A 1085 2.30 -27.41 -19.38
C GLN A 1085 0.83 -27.69 -19.71
N SER A 1086 0.15 -28.52 -18.91
CA SER A 1086 -1.28 -28.77 -19.10
C SER A 1086 -2.13 -27.52 -18.87
N VAL A 1087 -1.79 -26.70 -17.86
CA VAL A 1087 -2.48 -25.43 -17.61
C VAL A 1087 -2.23 -24.44 -18.73
N LEU A 1088 -0.98 -24.28 -19.17
CA LEU A 1088 -0.61 -23.40 -20.27
C LEU A 1088 -1.37 -23.74 -21.56
N LYS A 1089 -1.59 -25.02 -21.88
CA LYS A 1089 -2.40 -25.44 -23.03
C LYS A 1089 -3.84 -24.93 -22.96
N ILE A 1090 -4.41 -24.82 -21.75
CA ILE A 1090 -5.79 -24.37 -21.54
C ILE A 1090 -5.88 -22.83 -21.61
N ILE A 1091 -4.98 -22.13 -20.92
CA ILE A 1091 -5.10 -20.68 -20.70
C ILE A 1091 -4.39 -19.82 -21.77
N SER A 1092 -3.35 -20.33 -22.45
CA SER A 1092 -2.53 -19.54 -23.41
C SER A 1092 -3.34 -18.81 -24.47
N HIS A 1093 -4.37 -19.47 -25.02
CA HIS A 1093 -5.27 -18.90 -26.03
C HIS A 1093 -6.08 -17.71 -25.49
N ASP A 1094 -6.45 -17.75 -24.20
CA ASP A 1094 -7.24 -16.68 -23.59
C ASP A 1094 -6.41 -15.42 -23.34
N PHE A 1095 -5.10 -15.60 -23.15
CA PHE A 1095 -4.14 -14.52 -22.93
C PHE A 1095 -3.43 -14.03 -24.21
N GLU A 1096 -3.87 -14.48 -25.41
CA GLU A 1096 -3.41 -13.97 -26.72
C GLU A 1096 -1.88 -13.89 -26.87
N LEU A 1097 -1.16 -14.83 -26.25
CA LEU A 1097 0.31 -14.84 -26.27
C LEU A 1097 0.81 -15.26 -27.66
N LYS A 1098 1.66 -14.43 -28.26
CA LYS A 1098 2.35 -14.74 -29.53
C LYS A 1098 3.63 -15.53 -29.23
N GLY A 1099 3.59 -16.85 -29.41
CA GLY A 1099 4.76 -17.74 -29.32
C GLY A 1099 4.34 -19.21 -29.38
N ASN A 1100 5.20 -20.09 -29.91
CA ASN A 1100 4.95 -21.53 -29.90
C ASN A 1100 4.77 -21.99 -28.45
N THR A 1101 3.68 -22.71 -28.17
CA THR A 1101 3.45 -23.33 -26.85
C THR A 1101 4.53 -24.35 -26.46
N ASP A 1102 5.45 -24.66 -27.38
CA ASP A 1102 6.57 -25.57 -27.20
C ASP A 1102 7.84 -24.89 -26.61
N ASP A 1103 7.91 -23.55 -26.54
CA ASP A 1103 9.04 -22.79 -25.97
C ASP A 1103 8.87 -22.47 -24.46
N TYR A 1104 7.77 -22.90 -23.81
CA TYR A 1104 7.40 -22.55 -22.42
C TYR A 1104 7.44 -23.70 -21.41
#